data_AF-A0AAD9V8V8-F1
#
_entry.id   AF-A0AAD9V8V8-F1
#
_cell.length_a   1.000
_cell.length_b   1.000
_cell.length_c   1.000
_cell.angle_alpha   90.00
_cell.angle_beta   90.00
_cell.angle_gamma   90.00
#
_symmetry.space_group_name_H-M   'P 1'
#
loop_
_entity.id
_entity.type
_entity.pdbx_description
1 polymer ?
#
loop_
_entity_poly.entity_id
_entity_poly.type
_entity_poly.pdbx_seq_one_letter_code
_entity_poly.pdbx_strand_id
1 'polypeptide(L)'
;MHFKEEILQSSVKVLKRSVFASTQMDEKKKEFEEELDRKLASDDFDDIADAVTPKGLGSCSTNTLLKSFEVSGYLRYQAQTDRPDVEELDKLANSVEEFTTCLIDPLKSDTKEREAFGETLDLIIDSAIKHKQEKFLSHPVVFNLLDKTWRGRFVELDLCFIMNATGEKAKEDFAKIKECIKVLIRRIGVSSTNYCIISFKKGKAFQHVAFNKKVTYKNDEGRVVFQNDTSHLIRKLDSLNVSGNCTPALHDDFEQALKAFKHDAPRNSSKKVLILLTNDSTGSHGPQKGKLWHFARNLIDLGVKVVPVAIRDRPSVEDLENIASENRVIRTLLGDHIKLPKRLLKEIYEEDIYDKYLDYFTTPYFIFGRDTLSYLLLLGLHVAICVTPSTVSFSMLEFSILIFFIGRFLSEFKQYTNRAGSTDAPRKHQCRCFPGKRGKYDYEQSQRRGTDETDNSDSPIHVEDFRSRKEFSGVGKYFSDRWNVLDFIMLVIYVVTFMLRMITWGVSTTATGSKALVIAGYFYGLNTMILTLRVFGHLMETSKTTGTTHIALISIIEDVAIIFFQFVVGVLAFSLAITKIYVAQASFISSEERVARISEGWWEVMVHLVWTLLGITELDPFNTIGHESSSDSLARILYGIFIIGALVLLVNMMIAVLSHTYERVQKNSLRAWSFKRAVTIRTYRDYHPIPVPLNLLSQLFLALCRRKSNKYNDSLDNDSETRAEALDCMIEKLKVIYFAKYGFAFPLSDENKINSMLAETDGNREMCNQIVSRVFPDPSKTDALTHFVGPLAWKSAGIHIEEYMLAYVGPKLCNTCQFISRHEFHGARYKMPFSRAVPKFEVIMQEGGMKRELVVGVVGARHDVHRVPGKVRHTVGYHACNGHIVHCDGSNTKHIIEGPVVYRGDLIGCRAGFDEAEDGVIPIFFSLNGQPVTQISVKFEPGRSQIFPFLGMSHQGIRVLAKMRHSDVQEQEERESLGSSDHDFASIFSEAEQNMILCQTFESVEEVKESSDLLQEFVQEKVEAITQEVKKQKETFEEQNRKIDEMNRTLNKILNILKDKGAEEATEPL
;
A
#
# COMPACT_ATOMS: atom_id res chain seq x y z
N MET A 1 -12.30 60.47 8.12
CA MET A 1 -11.48 59.75 9.13
C MET A 1 -12.36 58.91 10.06
N HIS A 2 -13.41 59.48 10.64
CA HIS A 2 -14.34 58.79 11.55
C HIS A 2 -14.90 57.44 11.03
N PHE A 3 -15.25 57.35 9.75
CA PHE A 3 -15.78 56.12 9.13
C PHE A 3 -14.72 55.01 8.96
N LYS A 4 -13.44 55.37 8.81
CA LYS A 4 -12.34 54.39 8.78
C LYS A 4 -12.06 53.82 10.17
N GLU A 5 -12.23 54.63 11.22
CA GLU A 5 -12.06 54.21 12.62
C GLU A 5 -13.17 53.26 13.07
N GLU A 6 -14.42 53.49 12.69
CA GLU A 6 -15.53 52.56 12.99
C GLU A 6 -15.38 51.21 12.29
N ILE A 7 -14.93 51.20 11.03
CA ILE A 7 -14.65 49.94 10.30
C ILE A 7 -13.48 49.21 10.95
N LEU A 8 -12.41 49.92 11.35
CA LEU A 8 -11.28 49.29 12.04
C LEU A 8 -11.69 48.71 13.40
N GLN A 9 -12.48 49.45 14.19
CA GLN A 9 -12.97 48.98 15.48
C GLN A 9 -13.93 47.80 15.35
N SER A 10 -14.80 47.81 14.34
CA SER A 10 -15.70 46.69 14.02
C SER A 10 -14.90 45.43 13.64
N SER A 11 -13.95 45.56 12.72
CA SER A 11 -13.07 44.45 12.31
C SER A 11 -12.21 43.92 13.47
N VAL A 12 -11.70 44.79 14.35
CA VAL A 12 -10.96 44.39 15.56
C VAL A 12 -11.87 43.70 16.58
N LYS A 13 -13.14 44.10 16.70
CA LYS A 13 -14.14 43.45 17.56
C LYS A 13 -14.51 42.05 17.05
N VAL A 14 -14.63 41.90 15.74
CA VAL A 14 -14.89 40.61 15.06
C VAL A 14 -13.68 39.69 15.21
N LEU A 15 -12.46 40.19 15.00
CA LEU A 15 -11.23 39.44 15.22
C LEU A 15 -11.03 39.03 16.68
N LYS A 16 -11.31 39.93 17.64
CA LYS A 16 -11.25 39.56 19.07
C LYS A 16 -12.28 38.50 19.44
N ARG A 17 -13.48 38.53 18.86
CA ARG A 17 -14.50 37.49 19.08
C ARG A 17 -14.12 36.15 18.44
N SER A 18 -13.54 36.14 17.24
CA SER A 18 -13.10 34.91 16.58
C SER A 18 -11.93 34.27 17.32
N VAL A 19 -10.96 35.07 17.79
CA VAL A 19 -9.83 34.60 18.59
C VAL A 19 -10.29 34.09 19.96
N PHE A 20 -11.25 34.77 20.61
CA PHE A 20 -11.79 34.31 21.89
C PHE A 20 -12.59 33.00 21.75
N ALA A 21 -13.33 32.84 20.65
CA ALA A 21 -14.06 31.61 20.34
C ALA A 21 -13.13 30.42 20.00
N SER A 22 -12.02 30.66 19.28
CA SER A 22 -11.02 29.61 19.04
C SER A 22 -10.32 29.18 20.33
N THR A 23 -10.01 30.13 21.21
CA THR A 23 -9.37 29.84 22.51
C THR A 23 -10.26 29.00 23.43
N GLN A 24 -11.58 29.29 23.48
CA GLN A 24 -12.53 28.47 24.24
C GLN A 24 -12.76 27.06 23.67
N MET A 25 -12.69 26.91 22.34
CA MET A 25 -12.76 25.59 21.71
C MET A 25 -11.54 24.73 22.04
N ASP A 26 -10.34 25.32 22.04
CA ASP A 26 -9.11 24.58 22.36
C ASP A 26 -9.04 24.16 23.84
N GLU A 27 -9.54 24.99 24.77
CA GLU A 27 -9.68 24.61 26.18
C GLU A 27 -10.63 23.42 26.37
N LYS A 28 -11.80 23.42 25.71
CA LYS A 28 -12.74 22.28 25.78
C LYS A 28 -12.18 20.99 25.22
N LYS A 29 -11.39 21.08 24.12
CA LYS A 29 -10.73 19.90 23.54
C LYS A 29 -9.68 19.31 24.49
N LYS A 30 -8.95 20.16 25.23
CA LYS A 30 -7.99 19.72 26.25
C LYS A 30 -8.68 19.04 27.43
N GLU A 31 -9.76 19.62 27.93
CA GLU A 31 -10.56 19.04 29.01
C GLU A 31 -11.11 17.65 28.63
N PHE A 32 -11.59 17.50 27.38
CA PHE A 32 -12.02 16.20 26.86
C PHE A 32 -10.86 15.20 26.74
N GLU A 33 -9.68 15.64 26.33
CA GLU A 33 -8.50 14.79 26.24
C GLU A 33 -8.02 14.32 27.61
N GLU A 34 -8.05 15.18 28.63
CA GLU A 34 -7.76 14.81 30.02
C GLU A 34 -8.78 13.82 30.59
N GLU A 35 -10.06 13.93 30.21
CA GLU A 35 -11.09 12.95 30.56
C GLU A 35 -10.84 11.59 29.88
N LEU A 36 -10.52 11.58 28.58
CA LEU A 36 -10.17 10.36 27.86
C LEU A 36 -8.96 9.66 28.48
N ASP A 37 -7.91 10.42 28.76
CA ASP A 37 -6.70 9.91 29.41
C ASP A 37 -7.02 9.31 30.79
N ARG A 38 -7.89 9.95 31.58
CA ARG A 38 -8.35 9.41 32.88
C ARG A 38 -9.10 8.10 32.73
N LYS A 39 -10.01 7.99 31.75
CA LYS A 39 -10.75 6.75 31.46
C LYS A 39 -9.83 5.63 30.97
N LEU A 40 -8.80 5.97 30.20
CA LEU A 40 -7.78 4.99 29.78
C LEU A 40 -7.03 4.41 30.98
N ALA A 41 -6.78 5.19 32.04
CA ALA A 41 -6.15 4.68 33.27
C ALA A 41 -7.11 3.92 34.20
N SER A 42 -8.38 3.75 33.84
CA SER A 42 -9.26 2.88 34.60
C SER A 42 -8.85 1.40 34.46
N ASP A 43 -9.27 0.59 35.43
CA ASP A 43 -9.11 -0.86 35.40
C ASP A 43 -10.31 -1.57 34.72
N ASP A 44 -11.34 -0.82 34.31
CA ASP A 44 -12.57 -1.34 33.72
C ASP A 44 -12.53 -1.25 32.19
N PHE A 45 -12.70 -2.38 31.51
CA PHE A 45 -12.69 -2.46 30.05
C PHE A 45 -13.85 -1.67 29.42
N ASP A 46 -15.04 -1.69 30.04
CA ASP A 46 -16.22 -1.05 29.46
C ASP A 46 -16.05 0.48 29.43
N ASP A 47 -15.47 1.05 30.48
CA ASP A 47 -15.12 2.48 30.56
C ASP A 47 -14.10 2.88 29.49
N ILE A 48 -13.14 2.00 29.19
CA ILE A 48 -12.13 2.18 28.14
C ILE A 48 -12.79 2.09 26.76
N ALA A 49 -13.59 1.05 26.51
CA ALA A 49 -14.24 0.81 25.23
C ALA A 49 -15.21 1.94 24.84
N ASP A 50 -15.97 2.46 25.81
CA ASP A 50 -16.89 3.58 25.61
C ASP A 50 -16.15 4.90 25.31
N ALA A 51 -14.96 5.09 25.90
CA ALA A 51 -14.16 6.28 25.68
C ALA A 51 -13.41 6.25 24.34
N VAL A 52 -12.85 5.08 23.99
CA VAL A 52 -12.05 4.87 22.79
C VAL A 52 -12.96 4.65 21.60
N THR A 53 -13.48 5.74 21.04
CA THR A 53 -14.27 5.74 19.81
C THR A 53 -13.64 6.68 18.76
N PRO A 54 -13.87 6.47 17.45
CA PRO A 54 -13.40 7.40 16.41
C PRO A 54 -13.82 8.86 16.69
N LYS A 55 -15.02 9.05 17.27
CA LYS A 55 -15.52 10.37 17.69
C LYS A 55 -14.74 10.94 18.88
N GLY A 56 -14.42 10.11 19.89
CA GLY A 56 -13.59 10.51 21.03
C GLY A 56 -12.19 10.92 20.60
N LEU A 57 -11.52 10.08 19.80
CA LEU A 57 -10.20 10.35 19.23
C LEU A 57 -10.19 11.60 18.33
N GLY A 58 -11.29 11.85 17.60
CA GLY A 58 -11.47 13.02 16.74
C GLY A 58 -11.76 14.33 17.46
N SER A 59 -12.07 14.28 18.76
CA SER A 59 -12.45 15.44 19.59
C SER A 59 -11.32 15.95 20.50
N CYS A 60 -10.18 15.26 20.51
CA CYS A 60 -9.01 15.62 21.30
C CYS A 60 -8.32 16.90 20.80
N SER A 61 -7.48 17.49 21.65
CA SER A 61 -6.70 18.70 21.30
C SER A 61 -5.50 18.36 20.43
N THR A 62 -4.89 17.21 20.69
CA THR A 62 -3.88 16.59 19.84
C THR A 62 -4.46 16.12 18.50
N ASN A 63 -3.61 16.10 17.47
CA ASN A 63 -3.95 15.57 16.16
C ASN A 63 -4.54 14.15 16.27
N THR A 64 -5.70 13.93 15.66
CA THR A 64 -6.43 12.65 15.70
C THR A 64 -5.56 11.45 15.36
N LEU A 65 -4.64 11.59 14.39
CA LEU A 65 -3.72 10.52 14.01
C LEU A 65 -2.71 10.23 15.13
N LEU A 66 -2.10 11.28 15.70
CA LEU A 66 -1.10 11.13 16.76
C LEU A 66 -1.72 10.59 18.05
N LYS A 67 -2.92 11.05 18.41
CA LYS A 67 -3.64 10.53 19.58
C LYS A 67 -4.02 9.06 19.40
N SER A 68 -4.44 8.66 18.19
CA SER A 68 -4.73 7.25 17.90
C SER A 68 -3.50 6.35 18.05
N PHE A 69 -2.30 6.84 17.71
CA PHE A 69 -1.05 6.12 17.97
C PHE A 69 -0.76 6.00 19.47
N GLU A 70 -0.96 7.08 20.23
CA GLU A 70 -0.79 7.07 21.68
C GLU A 70 -1.71 6.05 22.35
N VAL A 71 -3.01 6.12 22.06
CA VAL A 71 -4.04 5.25 22.64
C VAL A 71 -3.81 3.79 22.28
N SER A 72 -3.60 3.46 21.00
CA SER A 72 -3.33 2.05 20.60
C SER A 72 -2.06 1.50 21.23
N GLY A 73 -1.00 2.31 21.34
CA GLY A 73 0.23 1.91 22.03
C GLY A 73 0.04 1.71 23.54
N TYR A 74 -0.86 2.49 24.16
CA TYR A 74 -1.21 2.37 25.57
C TYR A 74 -2.08 1.13 25.85
N LEU A 75 -3.09 0.86 25.02
CA LEU A 75 -3.93 -0.34 25.13
C LEU A 75 -3.10 -1.63 25.02
N ARG A 76 -2.17 -1.70 24.06
CA ARG A 76 -1.23 -2.84 23.94
C ARG A 76 -0.29 -2.98 25.12
N TYR A 77 0.02 -1.89 25.83
CA TYR A 77 0.81 -1.94 27.04
C TYR A 77 0.00 -2.49 28.22
N GLN A 78 -1.25 -2.06 28.39
CA GLN A 78 -2.14 -2.64 29.42
C GLN A 78 -2.38 -4.13 29.18
N ALA A 79 -2.55 -4.55 27.93
CA ALA A 79 -2.65 -5.96 27.55
C ALA A 79 -1.42 -6.81 27.94
N GLN A 80 -0.26 -6.21 28.21
CA GLN A 80 0.93 -6.94 28.68
C GLN A 80 0.99 -7.08 30.21
N THR A 81 0.06 -6.47 30.95
CA THR A 81 0.07 -6.40 32.41
C THR A 81 -0.77 -7.53 33.06
N ASP A 82 -0.99 -8.63 32.35
CA ASP A 82 -1.65 -9.85 32.85
C ASP A 82 -3.06 -9.62 33.43
N ARG A 83 -3.84 -8.73 32.79
CA ARG A 83 -5.26 -8.49 33.12
C ARG A 83 -6.17 -9.60 32.54
N PRO A 84 -7.41 -9.79 33.04
CA PRO A 84 -8.35 -10.77 32.46
C PRO A 84 -8.86 -10.41 31.06
N ASP A 85 -8.84 -9.12 30.68
CA ASP A 85 -9.39 -8.53 29.45
C ASP A 85 -8.35 -8.35 28.31
N VAL A 86 -7.21 -9.05 28.38
CA VAL A 86 -6.08 -8.90 27.45
C VAL A 86 -6.46 -9.07 25.97
N GLU A 87 -7.31 -10.04 25.65
CA GLU A 87 -7.73 -10.28 24.26
C GLU A 87 -8.64 -9.16 23.73
N GLU A 88 -9.49 -8.59 24.60
CA GLU A 88 -10.42 -7.52 24.24
C GLU A 88 -9.68 -6.18 24.06
N LEU A 89 -8.71 -5.90 24.93
CA LEU A 89 -7.81 -4.75 24.79
C LEU A 89 -6.98 -4.82 23.49
N ASP A 90 -6.46 -5.99 23.13
CA ASP A 90 -5.71 -6.12 21.86
C ASP A 90 -6.65 -5.99 20.64
N LYS A 91 -7.88 -6.53 20.70
CA LYS A 91 -8.91 -6.30 19.68
C LYS A 91 -9.24 -4.82 19.52
N LEU A 92 -9.41 -4.09 20.62
CA LEU A 92 -9.67 -2.65 20.61
C LEU A 92 -8.48 -1.88 20.03
N ALA A 93 -7.25 -2.21 20.44
CA ALA A 93 -6.03 -1.60 19.88
C ALA A 93 -5.92 -1.84 18.37
N ASN A 94 -6.24 -3.05 17.90
CA ASN A 94 -6.25 -3.39 16.48
C ASN A 94 -7.32 -2.64 15.68
N SER A 95 -8.47 -2.33 16.31
CA SER A 95 -9.52 -1.46 15.74
C SER A 95 -9.07 0.00 15.62
N VAL A 96 -8.35 0.51 16.62
CA VAL A 96 -7.76 1.87 16.56
C VAL A 96 -6.69 1.94 15.46
N GLU A 97 -5.84 0.91 15.30
CA GLU A 97 -4.90 0.89 14.17
C GLU A 97 -5.60 0.85 12.81
N GLU A 98 -6.70 0.11 12.69
CA GLU A 98 -7.51 0.07 11.45
C GLU A 98 -8.18 1.40 11.14
N PHE A 99 -8.59 2.14 12.19
CA PHE A 99 -9.05 3.52 12.04
C PHE A 99 -7.95 4.39 11.42
N THR A 100 -6.70 4.30 11.89
CA THR A 100 -5.60 5.12 11.34
C THR A 100 -5.26 4.78 9.88
N THR A 101 -5.38 3.51 9.46
CA THR A 101 -5.18 3.12 8.06
C THR A 101 -6.29 3.64 7.15
N CYS A 102 -7.55 3.49 7.58
CA CYS A 102 -8.69 4.02 6.84
C CYS A 102 -8.73 5.55 6.78
N LEU A 103 -8.20 6.24 7.80
CA LEU A 103 -8.11 7.70 7.82
C LEU A 103 -7.22 8.23 6.69
N ILE A 104 -6.14 7.52 6.35
CA ILE A 104 -5.18 7.92 5.31
C ILE A 104 -5.46 7.29 3.93
N ASP A 105 -6.48 6.42 3.82
CA ASP A 105 -6.88 5.81 2.54
C ASP A 105 -7.17 6.82 1.41
N PRO A 106 -7.80 7.99 1.65
CA PRO A 106 -8.05 8.98 0.60
C PRO A 106 -6.78 9.46 -0.11
N LEU A 107 -5.62 9.41 0.56
CA LEU A 107 -4.31 9.77 0.00
C LEU A 107 -3.84 8.79 -1.09
N LYS A 108 -4.50 7.64 -1.28
CA LYS A 108 -4.22 6.72 -2.40
C LYS A 108 -4.57 7.36 -3.74
N SER A 109 -5.69 8.08 -3.80
CA SER A 109 -6.21 8.73 -5.01
C SER A 109 -5.70 10.16 -5.18
N ASP A 110 -5.56 10.94 -4.10
CA ASP A 110 -5.13 12.33 -4.19
C ASP A 110 -3.60 12.45 -4.20
N THR A 111 -3.04 12.79 -5.36
CA THR A 111 -1.58 12.93 -5.53
C THR A 111 -1.02 14.17 -4.84
N LYS A 112 -1.79 15.27 -4.75
CA LYS A 112 -1.34 16.54 -4.17
C LYS A 112 -1.30 16.44 -2.65
N GLU A 113 -2.37 15.94 -2.03
CA GLU A 113 -2.41 15.76 -0.58
C GLU A 113 -1.39 14.72 -0.11
N ARG A 114 -1.15 13.67 -0.91
CA ARG A 114 -0.10 12.68 -0.64
C ARG A 114 1.31 13.28 -0.62
N GLU A 115 1.60 14.23 -1.52
CA GLU A 115 2.90 14.91 -1.55
C GLU A 115 3.07 15.81 -0.32
N ALA A 116 2.06 16.61 0.01
CA ALA A 116 2.06 17.44 1.22
C ALA A 116 2.17 16.60 2.51
N PHE A 117 1.54 15.42 2.55
CA PHE A 117 1.68 14.47 3.65
C PHE A 117 3.12 13.92 3.74
N GLY A 118 3.77 13.72 2.60
CA GLY A 118 5.18 13.34 2.52
C GLY A 118 6.13 14.36 3.16
N GLU A 119 5.83 15.66 3.04
CA GLU A 119 6.64 16.73 3.64
C GLU A 119 6.51 16.81 5.17
N THR A 120 5.42 16.30 5.73
CA THR A 120 5.15 16.27 7.18
C THR A 120 5.47 14.92 7.83
N LEU A 121 5.81 13.92 7.02
CA LEU A 121 6.05 12.53 7.44
C LEU A 121 7.07 12.40 8.58
N ASP A 122 8.08 13.26 8.61
CA ASP A 122 9.11 13.28 9.66
C ASP A 122 8.58 13.53 11.07
N LEU A 123 7.50 14.31 11.19
CA LEU A 123 6.84 14.61 12.46
C LEU A 123 6.06 13.39 12.99
N ILE A 124 5.66 12.50 12.07
CA ILE A 124 4.74 11.38 12.34
C ILE A 124 5.52 10.08 12.55
N ILE A 125 6.58 9.84 11.78
CA ILE A 125 7.36 8.59 11.82
C ILE A 125 7.86 8.28 13.23
N ASP A 126 8.38 9.28 13.96
CA ASP A 126 8.93 9.05 15.30
C ASP A 126 7.86 8.61 16.29
N SER A 127 6.67 9.20 16.20
CA SER A 127 5.51 8.76 17.00
C SER A 127 5.04 7.36 16.59
N ALA A 128 4.90 7.10 15.29
CA ALA A 128 4.49 5.79 14.77
C ALA A 128 5.44 4.67 15.21
N ILE A 129 6.76 4.92 15.21
CA ILE A 129 7.78 3.98 15.71
C ILE A 129 7.68 3.83 17.23
N LYS A 130 7.58 4.93 17.98
CA LYS A 130 7.48 4.95 19.45
C LYS A 130 6.30 4.13 19.96
N HIS A 131 5.19 4.15 19.23
CA HIS A 131 3.95 3.46 19.57
C HIS A 131 3.72 2.16 18.77
N LYS A 132 4.74 1.62 18.09
CA LYS A 132 4.70 0.33 17.38
C LYS A 132 3.54 0.18 16.38
N GLN A 133 3.29 1.20 15.56
CA GLN A 133 2.18 1.26 14.61
C GLN A 133 2.50 0.52 13.30
N GLU A 134 2.39 -0.81 13.31
CA GLU A 134 2.80 -1.65 12.17
C GLU A 134 1.88 -1.51 10.95
N LYS A 135 0.55 -1.48 11.16
CA LYS A 135 -0.43 -1.36 10.07
C LYS A 135 -0.27 -0.04 9.31
N PHE A 136 -0.14 1.07 10.02
CA PHE A 136 0.07 2.41 9.45
C PHE A 136 1.34 2.47 8.58
N LEU A 137 2.47 1.95 9.07
CA LEU A 137 3.75 1.98 8.34
C LEU A 137 3.76 1.04 7.13
N SER A 138 2.95 -0.02 7.15
CA SER A 138 2.76 -0.94 6.03
C SER A 138 1.82 -0.40 4.94
N HIS A 139 1.11 0.70 5.20
CA HIS A 139 0.16 1.27 4.26
C HIS A 139 0.84 1.68 2.95
N PRO A 140 0.28 1.38 1.76
CA PRO A 140 0.94 1.62 0.47
C PRO A 140 1.40 3.07 0.25
N VAL A 141 0.65 4.04 0.76
CA VAL A 141 1.02 5.47 0.66
C VAL A 141 2.27 5.76 1.50
N VAL A 142 2.24 5.37 2.78
CA VAL A 142 3.35 5.60 3.72
C VAL A 142 4.59 4.83 3.26
N PHE A 143 4.42 3.58 2.83
CA PHE A 143 5.47 2.75 2.27
C PHE A 143 6.16 3.40 1.06
N ASN A 144 5.37 3.93 0.11
CA ASN A 144 5.92 4.60 -1.07
C ASN A 144 6.63 5.92 -0.72
N LEU A 145 6.12 6.67 0.26
CA LEU A 145 6.78 7.88 0.75
C LEU A 145 8.10 7.56 1.46
N LEU A 146 8.13 6.51 2.29
CA LEU A 146 9.35 6.01 2.92
C LEU A 146 10.37 5.50 1.89
N ASP A 147 9.94 4.82 0.82
CA ASP A 147 10.85 4.40 -0.27
C ASP A 147 11.46 5.60 -1.02
N LYS A 148 10.67 6.66 -1.24
CA LYS A 148 11.18 7.92 -1.79
C LYS A 148 12.22 8.56 -0.87
N THR A 149 11.95 8.63 0.43
CA THR A 149 12.89 9.17 1.42
C THR A 149 14.17 8.33 1.49
N TRP A 150 14.05 7.00 1.40
CA TRP A 150 15.18 6.08 1.43
C TRP A 150 16.14 6.28 0.25
N ARG A 151 15.60 6.40 -0.97
CA ARG A 151 16.38 6.55 -2.21
C ARG A 151 16.88 7.98 -2.46
N GLY A 152 16.40 8.95 -1.69
CA GLY A 152 16.71 10.37 -1.83
C GLY A 152 15.72 11.10 -2.75
N ARG A 153 15.54 12.41 -2.51
CA ARG A 153 14.73 13.28 -3.37
C ARG A 153 15.47 13.54 -4.68
N PHE A 154 15.24 12.72 -5.70
CA PHE A 154 15.63 13.12 -7.05
C PHE A 154 14.66 14.20 -7.53
N VAL A 155 15.15 15.44 -7.65
CA VAL A 155 14.37 16.52 -8.26
C VAL A 155 14.04 16.11 -9.69
N GLU A 156 12.76 15.91 -9.96
CA GLU A 156 12.26 15.63 -11.29
C GLU A 156 12.32 16.90 -12.14
N LEU A 157 12.86 16.80 -13.35
CA LEU A 157 13.13 17.96 -14.21
C LEU A 157 12.34 17.90 -15.52
N ASP A 158 11.76 19.02 -15.91
CA ASP A 158 11.24 19.22 -17.27
C ASP A 158 12.08 20.30 -17.95
N LEU A 159 13.01 19.86 -18.81
CA LEU A 159 13.98 20.71 -19.51
C LEU A 159 13.54 20.95 -20.95
N CYS A 160 13.29 22.21 -21.31
CA CYS A 160 13.05 22.63 -22.68
C CYS A 160 14.24 23.42 -23.22
N PHE A 161 14.72 23.06 -24.41
CA PHE A 161 15.78 23.78 -25.13
C PHE A 161 15.19 24.48 -26.36
N ILE A 162 15.37 25.80 -26.45
CA ILE A 162 15.14 26.56 -27.67
C ILE A 162 16.48 26.82 -28.35
N MET A 163 16.62 26.35 -29.59
CA MET A 163 17.82 26.50 -30.40
C MET A 163 17.60 27.53 -31.51
N ASN A 164 18.21 28.70 -31.39
CA ASN A 164 18.18 29.74 -32.41
C ASN A 164 19.60 30.03 -32.93
N ALA A 165 19.85 29.73 -34.21
CA ALA A 165 21.13 30.00 -34.86
C ALA A 165 20.90 30.62 -36.25
N THR A 166 21.22 31.90 -36.40
CA THR A 166 21.04 32.69 -37.64
C THR A 166 22.35 33.36 -38.08
N GLY A 167 22.39 33.86 -39.33
CA GLY A 167 23.56 34.51 -39.95
C GLY A 167 24.53 33.57 -40.70
N GLU A 168 25.63 34.13 -41.23
CA GLU A 168 26.59 33.43 -42.11
C GLU A 168 27.23 32.19 -41.49
N LYS A 169 27.43 32.21 -40.16
CA LYS A 169 28.02 31.09 -39.40
C LYS A 169 26.99 30.24 -38.66
N ALA A 170 25.70 30.36 -39.00
CA ALA A 170 24.60 29.64 -38.35
C ALA A 170 24.80 28.11 -38.30
N LYS A 171 25.34 27.52 -39.39
CA LYS A 171 25.61 26.07 -39.45
C LYS A 171 26.65 25.62 -38.43
N GLU A 172 27.69 26.42 -38.22
CA GLU A 172 28.77 26.14 -37.26
C GLU A 172 28.26 26.29 -35.82
N ASP A 173 27.54 27.39 -35.55
CA ASP A 173 27.00 27.67 -34.21
C ASP A 173 25.96 26.62 -33.81
N PHE A 174 25.08 26.22 -34.73
CA PHE A 174 24.09 25.17 -34.47
C PHE A 174 24.72 23.81 -34.18
N ALA A 175 25.79 23.43 -34.91
CA ALA A 175 26.53 22.20 -34.63
C ALA A 175 27.10 22.19 -33.21
N LYS A 176 27.68 23.32 -32.78
CA LYS A 176 28.23 23.47 -31.44
C LYS A 176 27.16 23.50 -30.34
N ILE A 177 25.99 24.09 -30.60
CA ILE A 177 24.82 24.04 -29.70
C ILE A 177 24.35 22.58 -29.55
N LYS A 178 24.26 21.81 -30.65
CA LYS A 178 23.92 20.38 -30.59
C LYS A 178 24.90 19.60 -29.71
N GLU A 179 26.20 19.81 -29.88
CA GLU A 179 27.20 19.14 -29.04
C GLU A 179 27.08 19.52 -27.55
N CYS A 180 26.76 20.78 -27.25
CA CYS A 180 26.50 21.22 -25.87
C CYS A 180 25.30 20.49 -25.25
N ILE A 181 24.18 20.41 -25.99
CA ILE A 181 22.97 19.70 -25.55
C ILE A 181 23.24 18.21 -25.37
N LYS A 182 24.03 17.57 -26.25
CA LYS A 182 24.45 16.16 -26.08
C LYS A 182 25.22 15.94 -24.77
N VAL A 183 26.16 16.84 -24.45
CA VAL A 183 26.94 16.76 -23.20
C VAL A 183 26.03 16.93 -21.98
N LEU A 184 25.04 17.83 -22.05
CA LEU A 184 24.04 18.01 -20.97
C LEU A 184 23.17 16.77 -20.81
N ILE A 185 22.62 16.23 -21.90
CA ILE A 185 21.78 15.01 -21.88
C ILE A 185 22.55 13.82 -21.31
N ARG A 186 23.83 13.64 -21.69
CA ARG A 186 24.68 12.56 -21.15
C ARG A 186 24.96 12.71 -19.65
N ARG A 187 25.02 13.93 -19.13
CA ARG A 187 25.29 14.22 -17.71
C ARG A 187 24.05 14.17 -16.83
N ILE A 188 22.91 14.65 -17.34
CA ILE A 188 21.65 14.71 -16.59
C ILE A 188 20.92 13.36 -16.66
N GLY A 189 21.00 12.66 -17.80
CA GLY A 189 20.30 11.40 -18.03
C GLY A 189 18.83 11.59 -18.40
N VAL A 190 18.15 10.49 -18.78
CA VAL A 190 16.75 10.48 -19.27
C VAL A 190 15.77 9.82 -18.30
N SER A 191 16.22 9.39 -17.12
CA SER A 191 15.42 8.69 -16.12
C SER A 191 14.51 9.64 -15.32
N SER A 192 15.08 10.70 -14.74
CA SER A 192 14.35 11.67 -13.91
C SER A 192 13.93 12.94 -14.68
N THR A 193 14.37 13.10 -15.93
CA THR A 193 14.26 14.34 -16.70
C THR A 193 13.51 14.13 -18.02
N ASN A 194 12.48 14.93 -18.29
CA ASN A 194 11.90 15.00 -19.62
C ASN A 194 12.58 16.11 -20.44
N TYR A 195 12.81 15.83 -21.71
CA TYR A 195 13.43 16.78 -22.64
C TYR A 195 12.43 17.24 -23.69
N CYS A 196 12.34 18.56 -23.89
CA CYS A 196 11.70 19.18 -25.03
C CYS A 196 12.75 19.95 -25.83
N ILE A 197 12.74 19.82 -27.16
CA ILE A 197 13.69 20.51 -28.03
C ILE A 197 12.90 21.20 -29.15
N ILE A 198 13.03 22.52 -29.20
CA ILE A 198 12.39 23.40 -30.17
C ILE A 198 13.51 23.99 -31.04
N SER A 199 13.39 23.82 -32.35
CA SER A 199 14.33 24.35 -33.33
C SER A 199 13.55 24.91 -34.52
N PHE A 200 14.18 25.84 -35.22
CA PHE A 200 13.56 26.60 -36.29
C PHE A 200 13.67 25.91 -37.67
N LYS A 201 12.61 25.96 -38.50
CA LYS A 201 12.67 25.50 -39.90
C LYS A 201 11.79 26.36 -40.83
N LYS A 202 12.40 27.02 -41.83
CA LYS A 202 11.71 27.75 -42.94
C LYS A 202 10.57 28.70 -42.46
N GLY A 203 10.90 29.71 -41.65
CA GLY A 203 9.93 30.77 -41.32
C GLY A 203 8.86 30.39 -40.28
N LYS A 204 8.92 29.18 -39.70
CA LYS A 204 8.04 28.72 -38.62
C LYS A 204 8.85 27.94 -37.57
N ALA A 205 8.56 28.18 -36.30
CA ALA A 205 9.06 27.34 -35.20
C ALA A 205 8.52 25.90 -35.34
N PHE A 206 9.31 24.86 -35.01
CA PHE A 206 8.85 23.48 -35.02
C PHE A 206 9.38 22.71 -33.80
N GLN A 207 8.49 22.08 -33.04
CA GLN A 207 8.85 21.22 -31.92
C GLN A 207 9.39 19.88 -32.45
N HIS A 208 10.67 19.60 -32.19
CA HIS A 208 11.32 18.37 -32.69
C HIS A 208 11.25 17.22 -31.70
N VAL A 209 11.22 17.53 -30.40
CA VAL A 209 11.05 16.57 -29.33
C VAL A 209 10.02 17.13 -28.35
N ALA A 210 8.91 16.43 -28.17
CA ALA A 210 7.90 16.76 -27.17
C ALA A 210 8.20 16.10 -25.83
N PHE A 211 7.71 16.71 -24.75
CA PHE A 211 7.72 16.08 -23.44
C PHE A 211 6.94 14.75 -23.53
N ASN A 212 7.57 13.66 -23.09
CA ASN A 212 6.92 12.36 -22.87
C ASN A 212 6.36 11.60 -24.10
N LYS A 213 7.13 11.45 -25.18
CA LYS A 213 6.93 10.30 -26.09
C LYS A 213 7.80 9.13 -25.65
N LYS A 214 7.32 8.30 -24.70
CA LYS A 214 7.80 6.91 -24.58
C LYS A 214 7.45 6.22 -25.89
N VAL A 215 8.41 6.14 -26.81
CA VAL A 215 8.18 5.52 -28.12
C VAL A 215 8.18 4.02 -27.92
N THR A 216 6.99 3.43 -27.92
CA THR A 216 6.81 1.99 -28.11
C THR A 216 7.10 1.65 -29.56
N TYR A 217 8.09 0.80 -29.81
CA TYR A 217 8.19 0.08 -31.07
C TYR A 217 7.97 -1.40 -30.83
N LYS A 218 7.40 -2.07 -31.84
CA LYS A 218 7.34 -3.53 -31.88
C LYS A 218 8.66 -3.99 -32.50
N ASN A 219 9.35 -4.91 -31.84
CA ASN A 219 10.45 -5.64 -32.49
C ASN A 219 9.89 -6.47 -33.65
N ASP A 220 10.75 -7.04 -34.50
CA ASP A 220 10.36 -7.93 -35.61
C ASP A 220 9.53 -9.16 -35.15
N GLU A 221 9.53 -9.44 -33.84
CA GLU A 221 8.73 -10.48 -33.16
C GLU A 221 7.40 -9.96 -32.55
N GLY A 222 7.01 -8.70 -32.80
CA GLY A 222 5.76 -8.13 -32.31
C GLY A 222 5.70 -7.73 -30.82
N ARG A 223 6.76 -7.96 -30.04
CA ARG A 223 6.86 -7.52 -28.62
C ARG A 223 7.10 -6.02 -28.51
N VAL A 224 6.36 -5.37 -27.62
CA VAL A 224 6.52 -3.95 -27.28
C VAL A 224 7.71 -3.81 -26.32
N VAL A 225 8.78 -3.16 -26.77
CA VAL A 225 9.96 -2.88 -25.94
C VAL A 225 9.98 -1.40 -25.54
N PHE A 226 10.15 -1.12 -24.25
CA PHE A 226 10.29 0.23 -23.70
C PHE A 226 11.77 0.61 -23.69
N GLN A 227 12.20 1.46 -24.61
CA GLN A 227 13.58 1.96 -24.63
C GLN A 227 13.63 3.44 -24.23
N ASN A 228 14.12 3.71 -23.01
CA ASN A 228 14.53 5.05 -22.56
C ASN A 228 16.04 5.20 -22.77
N ASP A 229 16.52 5.03 -24.00
CA ASP A 229 17.95 5.17 -24.27
C ASP A 229 18.32 6.61 -24.62
N THR A 230 19.27 7.15 -23.86
CA THR A 230 20.02 8.39 -24.15
C THR A 230 20.46 8.44 -25.62
N SER A 231 20.82 7.28 -26.18
CA SER A 231 21.22 7.07 -27.58
C SER A 231 20.13 7.48 -28.59
N HIS A 232 18.85 7.22 -28.30
CA HIS A 232 17.75 7.55 -29.21
C HIS A 232 17.48 9.06 -29.24
N LEU A 233 17.54 9.73 -28.09
CA LEU A 233 17.41 11.18 -28.01
C LEU A 233 18.57 11.88 -28.75
N ILE A 234 19.79 11.36 -28.60
CA ILE A 234 20.97 11.82 -29.33
C ILE A 234 20.79 11.63 -30.85
N ARG A 235 20.30 10.45 -31.31
CA ARG A 235 20.02 10.20 -32.73
C ARG A 235 18.98 11.16 -33.32
N LYS A 236 17.93 11.49 -32.56
CA LYS A 236 16.94 12.51 -32.97
C LYS A 236 17.57 13.89 -33.07
N LEU A 237 18.44 14.27 -32.13
CA LEU A 237 19.18 15.52 -32.18
C LEU A 237 20.12 15.58 -33.40
N ASP A 238 20.75 14.46 -33.75
CA ASP A 238 21.64 14.35 -34.92
C ASP A 238 20.89 14.53 -36.24
N SER A 239 19.63 14.10 -36.31
CA SER A 239 18.77 14.29 -37.49
C SER A 239 18.37 15.75 -37.77
N LEU A 240 18.68 16.68 -36.86
CA LEU A 240 18.36 18.11 -37.00
C LEU A 240 19.38 18.83 -37.89
N ASN A 241 18.91 19.42 -38.99
CA ASN A 241 19.69 20.23 -39.94
C ASN A 241 19.14 21.65 -40.09
N VAL A 242 20.04 22.64 -40.20
CA VAL A 242 19.70 24.07 -40.37
C VAL A 242 19.50 24.42 -41.84
N SER A 243 18.44 25.17 -42.15
CA SER A 243 18.23 25.81 -43.45
C SER A 243 18.80 27.23 -43.44
N GLY A 244 19.70 27.55 -44.36
CA GLY A 244 20.59 28.73 -44.31
C GLY A 244 19.97 30.12 -44.50
N ASN A 245 18.68 30.25 -44.82
CA ASN A 245 18.02 31.55 -45.06
C ASN A 245 16.75 31.69 -44.20
N CYS A 246 16.92 32.02 -42.93
CA CYS A 246 15.82 32.13 -41.97
C CYS A 246 15.88 33.45 -41.18
N THR A 247 14.75 34.13 -41.01
CA THR A 247 14.58 35.28 -40.11
C THR A 247 14.25 34.80 -38.69
N PRO A 248 14.86 35.37 -37.63
CA PRO A 248 14.58 34.94 -36.26
C PRO A 248 13.14 35.34 -35.84
N ALA A 249 12.34 34.38 -35.36
CA ALA A 249 10.97 34.61 -34.88
C ALA A 249 10.77 34.00 -33.48
N LEU A 250 11.49 34.56 -32.49
CA LEU A 250 11.55 34.01 -31.14
C LEU A 250 10.19 33.95 -30.43
N HIS A 251 9.24 34.79 -30.83
CA HIS A 251 7.87 34.80 -30.27
C HIS A 251 7.12 33.49 -30.55
N ASP A 252 7.33 32.86 -31.71
CA ASP A 252 6.71 31.57 -32.06
C ASP A 252 7.34 30.42 -31.28
N ASP A 253 8.65 30.47 -31.03
CA ASP A 253 9.36 29.46 -30.23
C ASP A 253 8.87 29.45 -28.77
N PHE A 254 8.68 30.64 -28.19
CA PHE A 254 8.13 30.81 -26.84
C PHE A 254 6.65 30.41 -26.76
N GLU A 255 5.86 30.63 -27.81
CA GLU A 255 4.48 30.13 -27.88
C GLU A 255 4.43 28.59 -27.87
N GLN A 256 5.34 27.94 -28.60
CA GLN A 256 5.42 26.47 -28.59
C GLN A 256 5.92 25.92 -27.27
N ALA A 257 6.90 26.57 -26.64
CA ALA A 257 7.33 26.21 -25.28
C ALA A 257 6.17 26.31 -24.29
N LEU A 258 5.38 27.39 -24.37
CA LEU A 258 4.19 27.58 -23.52
C LEU A 258 3.14 26.48 -23.74
N LYS A 259 2.89 26.07 -24.99
CA LYS A 259 2.00 24.94 -25.29
C LYS A 259 2.54 23.62 -24.74
N ALA A 260 3.83 23.35 -24.92
CA ALA A 260 4.48 22.14 -24.42
C ALA A 260 4.41 22.04 -22.89
N PHE A 261 4.69 23.12 -22.15
CA PHE A 261 4.60 23.12 -20.69
C PHE A 261 3.16 23.08 -20.14
N LYS A 262 2.15 23.51 -20.91
CA LYS A 262 0.73 23.44 -20.52
C LYS A 262 0.06 22.09 -20.81
N HIS A 263 0.38 21.48 -21.96
CA HIS A 263 -0.32 20.29 -22.45
C HIS A 263 0.51 19.01 -22.34
N ASP A 264 1.82 19.07 -22.59
CA ASP A 264 2.66 17.89 -22.75
C ASP A 264 3.51 17.59 -21.50
N ALA A 265 3.69 18.54 -20.58
CA ALA A 265 4.41 18.35 -19.32
C ALA A 265 3.51 17.61 -18.31
N PRO A 266 3.71 16.30 -18.08
CA PRO A 266 2.74 15.48 -17.36
C PRO A 266 2.90 15.56 -15.83
N ARG A 267 3.97 16.20 -15.34
CA ARG A 267 4.37 16.18 -13.92
C ARG A 267 4.12 17.55 -13.29
N ASN A 268 3.27 17.59 -12.28
CA ASN A 268 2.91 18.85 -11.59
C ASN A 268 3.99 19.32 -10.60
N SER A 269 4.82 18.42 -10.08
CA SER A 269 5.85 18.69 -9.06
C SER A 269 7.29 18.76 -9.61
N SER A 270 7.48 18.74 -10.94
CA SER A 270 8.80 18.86 -11.56
C SER A 270 9.29 20.32 -11.57
N LYS A 271 10.62 20.51 -11.45
CA LYS A 271 11.23 21.81 -11.70
C LYS A 271 11.27 22.04 -13.22
N LYS A 272 10.57 23.07 -13.68
CA LYS A 272 10.42 23.41 -15.09
C LYS A 272 11.47 24.44 -15.48
N VAL A 273 12.32 24.10 -16.43
CA VAL A 273 13.42 24.98 -16.87
C VAL A 273 13.44 25.08 -18.39
N LEU A 274 13.46 26.31 -18.89
CA LEU A 274 13.58 26.64 -20.30
C LEU A 274 14.94 27.29 -20.56
N ILE A 275 15.75 26.69 -21.43
CA ILE A 275 17.06 27.20 -21.82
C ILE A 275 16.98 27.72 -23.25
N LEU A 276 17.21 29.03 -23.41
CA LEU A 276 17.27 29.69 -24.71
C LEU A 276 18.73 29.83 -25.15
N LEU A 277 19.09 29.22 -26.27
CA LEU A 277 20.43 29.33 -26.88
C LEU A 277 20.31 30.14 -28.18
N THR A 278 20.80 31.39 -28.17
CA THR A 278 20.72 32.29 -29.35
C THR A 278 22.07 32.90 -29.71
N ASN A 279 22.38 32.96 -31.01
CA ASN A 279 23.58 33.61 -31.54
C ASN A 279 23.31 34.99 -32.19
N ASP A 280 22.05 35.43 -32.17
CA ASP A 280 21.59 36.65 -32.83
C ASP A 280 20.58 37.40 -31.95
N SER A 281 20.32 38.65 -32.31
CA SER A 281 19.25 39.45 -31.75
C SER A 281 17.88 38.75 -31.91
N THR A 282 16.90 39.11 -31.09
CA THR A 282 15.58 38.46 -31.02
C THR A 282 14.75 38.51 -32.32
N GLY A 283 15.25 39.19 -33.36
CA GLY A 283 14.63 39.33 -34.69
C GLY A 283 13.28 40.05 -34.68
N SER A 284 12.83 40.52 -33.51
CA SER A 284 11.47 40.99 -33.28
C SER A 284 11.44 42.52 -33.28
N HIS A 285 10.80 43.11 -34.29
CA HIS A 285 10.61 44.56 -34.39
C HIS A 285 9.14 44.94 -34.11
N GLY A 286 8.94 46.05 -33.38
CA GLY A 286 7.62 46.60 -33.06
C GLY A 286 6.71 45.63 -32.28
N PRO A 287 5.47 45.36 -32.74
CA PRO A 287 4.46 44.59 -31.98
C PRO A 287 4.85 43.13 -31.70
N GLN A 288 5.81 42.56 -32.44
CA GLN A 288 6.31 41.19 -32.19
C GLN A 288 7.13 41.10 -30.91
N LYS A 289 7.86 42.16 -30.54
CA LYS A 289 8.66 42.22 -29.32
C LYS A 289 7.77 42.21 -28.06
N GLY A 290 6.62 42.89 -28.12
CA GLY A 290 5.61 42.84 -27.06
C GLY A 290 4.99 41.45 -26.86
N LYS A 291 4.75 40.70 -27.95
CA LYS A 291 4.26 39.31 -27.87
C LYS A 291 5.28 38.37 -27.21
N LEU A 292 6.55 38.51 -27.55
CA LEU A 292 7.63 37.73 -26.93
C LEU A 292 7.68 37.93 -25.41
N TRP A 293 7.63 39.18 -24.95
CA TRP A 293 7.61 39.48 -23.51
C TRP A 293 6.37 38.94 -22.80
N HIS A 294 5.21 39.01 -23.46
CA HIS A 294 3.98 38.42 -22.92
C HIS A 294 4.09 36.90 -22.75
N PHE A 295 4.64 36.18 -23.74
CA PHE A 295 4.84 34.73 -23.62
C PHE A 295 5.90 34.36 -22.59
N ALA A 296 6.99 35.13 -22.49
CA ALA A 296 8.02 34.93 -21.46
C ALA A 296 7.45 35.11 -20.05
N ARG A 297 6.65 36.18 -19.80
CA ARG A 297 5.97 36.38 -18.51
C ARG A 297 5.01 35.25 -18.18
N ASN A 298 4.19 34.81 -19.13
CA ASN A 298 3.28 33.69 -18.90
C ASN A 298 4.00 32.38 -18.55
N LEU A 299 5.20 32.14 -19.08
CA LEU A 299 6.03 31.00 -18.68
C LEU A 299 6.56 31.16 -17.26
N ILE A 300 6.99 32.36 -16.88
CA ILE A 300 7.46 32.67 -15.52
C ILE A 300 6.31 32.51 -14.51
N ASP A 301 5.11 32.99 -14.85
CA ASP A 301 3.90 32.87 -14.02
C ASP A 301 3.46 31.40 -13.86
N LEU A 302 3.78 30.53 -14.84
CA LEU A 302 3.61 29.08 -14.73
C LEU A 302 4.69 28.39 -13.89
N GLY A 303 5.62 29.14 -13.30
CA GLY A 303 6.75 28.63 -12.53
C GLY A 303 7.89 28.07 -13.38
N VAL A 304 8.00 28.42 -14.66
CA VAL A 304 9.10 27.99 -15.53
C VAL A 304 10.28 28.95 -15.39
N LYS A 305 11.46 28.43 -15.02
CA LYS A 305 12.70 29.20 -14.99
C LYS A 305 13.26 29.37 -16.40
N VAL A 306 13.34 30.61 -16.88
CA VAL A 306 13.85 30.95 -18.22
C VAL A 306 15.30 31.42 -18.12
N VAL A 307 16.21 30.66 -18.75
CA VAL A 307 17.66 30.88 -18.76
C VAL A 307 18.15 31.23 -20.17
N PRO A 308 18.34 32.51 -20.50
CA PRO A 308 18.90 32.92 -21.78
C PRO A 308 20.43 32.81 -21.82
N VAL A 309 20.92 32.25 -22.92
CA VAL A 309 22.34 32.06 -23.24
C VAL A 309 22.66 32.81 -24.52
N ALA A 310 23.48 33.84 -24.39
CA ALA A 310 23.99 34.63 -25.50
C ALA A 310 25.28 34.01 -26.05
N ILE A 311 25.23 33.61 -27.32
CA ILE A 311 26.35 33.00 -28.04
C ILE A 311 26.98 34.08 -28.94
N ARG A 312 28.26 34.39 -28.71
CA ARG A 312 28.99 35.52 -29.36
C ARG A 312 28.42 36.89 -28.98
N ASP A 313 28.85 37.94 -29.71
CA ASP A 313 28.65 39.34 -29.35
C ASP A 313 27.47 40.03 -30.08
N ARG A 314 26.73 39.29 -30.93
CA ARG A 314 25.57 39.83 -31.67
C ARG A 314 24.27 39.99 -30.86
N PRO A 315 23.93 39.11 -29.88
CA PRO A 315 22.68 39.25 -29.13
C PRO A 315 22.66 40.52 -28.25
N SER A 316 21.56 41.28 -28.29
CA SER A 316 21.30 42.37 -27.34
C SER A 316 21.06 41.79 -25.95
N VAL A 317 21.89 42.19 -24.98
CA VAL A 317 21.81 41.67 -23.62
C VAL A 317 20.59 42.21 -22.90
N GLU A 318 20.25 43.48 -23.13
CA GLU A 318 19.07 44.14 -22.55
C GLU A 318 17.77 43.43 -22.96
N ASP A 319 17.69 42.95 -24.20
CA ASP A 319 16.53 42.20 -24.68
C ASP A 319 16.40 40.81 -24.04
N LEU A 320 17.54 40.17 -23.74
CA LEU A 320 17.59 38.85 -23.11
C LEU A 320 17.36 38.94 -21.59
N GLU A 321 17.84 39.99 -20.93
CA GLU A 321 17.59 40.25 -19.51
C GLU A 321 16.09 40.40 -19.25
N ASN A 322 15.37 41.09 -20.13
CA ASN A 322 13.90 41.26 -20.04
C ASN A 322 13.10 39.95 -20.21
N ILE A 323 13.73 38.89 -20.73
CA ILE A 323 13.11 37.56 -20.92
C ILE A 323 13.52 36.59 -19.79
N ALA A 324 14.63 36.86 -19.10
CA ALA A 324 15.17 36.02 -18.05
C ALA A 324 14.30 36.08 -16.78
N SER A 325 14.19 34.96 -16.07
CA SER A 325 13.51 34.94 -14.76
C SER A 325 14.29 35.72 -13.68
N GLU A 326 15.62 35.77 -13.77
CA GLU A 326 16.50 36.40 -12.76
C GLU A 326 17.23 37.66 -13.27
N ASN A 327 16.83 38.24 -14.42
CA ASN A 327 17.57 39.31 -15.11
C ASN A 327 19.06 38.98 -15.36
N ARG A 328 19.42 37.68 -15.42
CA ARG A 328 20.79 37.20 -15.63
C ARG A 328 20.89 36.49 -16.98
N VAL A 329 21.90 36.85 -17.76
CA VAL A 329 22.18 36.26 -19.08
C VAL A 329 23.56 35.60 -19.08
N ILE A 330 23.64 34.34 -19.52
CA ILE A 330 24.92 33.63 -19.63
C ILE A 330 25.57 34.02 -20.96
N ARG A 331 26.67 34.79 -20.92
CA ARG A 331 27.50 35.11 -22.10
C ARG A 331 28.58 34.07 -22.29
N THR A 332 28.75 33.54 -23.50
CA THR A 332 29.84 32.58 -23.80
C THR A 332 30.32 32.66 -25.25
N LEU A 333 31.65 32.60 -25.41
CA LEU A 333 32.32 32.34 -26.68
C LEU A 333 32.39 30.82 -26.89
N LEU A 334 31.87 30.36 -28.03
CA LEU A 334 31.66 28.94 -28.35
C LEU A 334 32.97 28.19 -28.73
N GLY A 335 34.05 28.42 -27.97
CA GLY A 335 35.35 27.75 -28.08
C GLY A 335 35.60 26.67 -27.02
N ASP A 336 34.95 26.77 -25.84
CA ASP A 336 35.14 25.84 -24.72
C ASP A 336 33.89 24.96 -24.51
N HIS A 337 33.81 23.83 -25.24
CA HIS A 337 32.71 22.85 -25.12
C HIS A 337 32.51 22.25 -23.71
N ILE A 338 33.47 22.48 -22.79
CA ILE A 338 33.47 21.94 -21.42
C ILE A 338 32.93 22.96 -20.39
N LYS A 339 33.09 24.27 -20.62
CA LYS A 339 32.73 25.31 -19.63
C LYS A 339 31.25 25.67 -19.64
N LEU A 340 30.63 25.74 -20.82
CA LEU A 340 29.22 26.11 -20.96
C LEU A 340 28.25 25.11 -20.29
N PRO A 341 28.38 23.78 -20.49
CA PRO A 341 27.53 22.81 -19.79
C PRO A 341 27.66 22.89 -18.27
N LYS A 342 28.85 23.17 -17.73
CA LYS A 342 29.06 23.32 -16.27
C LYS A 342 28.31 24.52 -15.70
N ARG A 343 28.33 25.67 -16.40
CA ARG A 343 27.57 26.86 -15.99
C ARG A 343 26.07 26.63 -16.08
N LEU A 344 25.60 25.98 -17.15
CA LEU A 344 24.18 25.63 -17.29
C LEU A 344 23.70 24.65 -16.22
N LEU A 345 24.53 23.67 -15.85
CA LEU A 345 24.20 22.75 -14.74
C LEU A 345 24.01 23.50 -13.41
N LYS A 346 24.87 24.48 -13.10
CA LYS A 346 24.71 25.30 -11.89
C LYS A 346 23.39 26.09 -11.92
N GLU A 347 23.01 26.61 -13.08
CA GLU A 347 21.80 27.42 -13.23
C GLU A 347 20.49 26.60 -13.19
N ILE A 348 20.51 25.39 -13.76
CA ILE A 348 19.36 24.46 -13.78
C ILE A 348 19.03 23.98 -12.36
N TYR A 349 20.06 23.58 -11.61
CA TYR A 349 19.86 22.98 -10.29
C TYR A 349 19.80 24.02 -9.16
N GLU A 350 20.26 25.26 -9.36
CA GLU A 350 20.36 26.32 -8.32
C GLU A 350 21.22 25.95 -7.10
N GLU A 351 21.91 24.82 -7.15
CA GLU A 351 22.79 24.29 -6.12
C GLU A 351 24.21 24.19 -6.69
N ASP A 352 25.23 24.41 -5.84
CA ASP A 352 26.59 24.10 -6.25
C ASP A 352 26.69 22.58 -6.49
N ILE A 353 27.47 22.16 -7.50
CA ILE A 353 27.70 20.72 -7.81
C ILE A 353 28.17 19.97 -6.54
N TYR A 354 28.82 20.69 -5.64
CA TYR A 354 29.25 20.22 -4.34
C TYR A 354 28.07 19.85 -3.42
N ASP A 355 27.02 20.68 -3.36
CA ASP A 355 25.86 20.44 -2.49
C ASP A 355 25.06 19.23 -2.97
N LYS A 356 24.93 19.02 -4.29
CA LYS A 356 24.32 17.81 -4.85
C LYS A 356 25.15 16.56 -4.58
N TYR A 357 26.48 16.68 -4.63
CA TYR A 357 27.36 15.58 -4.27
C TYR A 357 27.23 15.29 -2.77
N LEU A 358 27.17 16.32 -1.93
CA LEU A 358 26.95 16.17 -0.50
C LEU A 358 25.60 15.50 -0.21
N ASP A 359 24.52 15.92 -0.87
CA ASP A 359 23.17 15.37 -0.72
C ASP A 359 23.09 13.88 -1.12
N TYR A 360 23.80 13.52 -2.21
CA TYR A 360 23.96 12.12 -2.60
C TYR A 360 24.69 11.30 -1.53
N PHE A 361 25.72 11.86 -0.89
CA PHE A 361 26.47 11.18 0.17
C PHE A 361 25.74 11.18 1.53
N THR A 362 24.76 12.06 1.73
CA THR A 362 23.87 12.09 2.90
C THR A 362 22.57 11.31 2.70
N THR A 363 22.31 10.80 1.49
CA THR A 363 21.14 9.99 1.20
C THR A 363 21.19 8.66 2.00
N PRO A 364 20.13 8.29 2.75
CA PRO A 364 20.13 7.12 3.65
C PRO A 364 20.54 5.81 2.97
N TYR A 365 20.04 5.54 1.75
CA TYR A 365 20.41 4.35 0.98
C TYR A 365 21.92 4.24 0.71
N PHE A 366 22.57 5.37 0.39
CA PHE A 366 24.00 5.38 0.12
C PHE A 366 24.82 5.21 1.41
N ILE A 367 24.38 5.84 2.52
CA ILE A 367 24.97 5.65 3.84
C ILE A 367 24.91 4.16 4.23
N PHE A 368 23.74 3.53 4.06
CA PHE A 368 23.52 2.11 4.30
C PHE A 368 24.44 1.21 3.45
N GLY A 369 24.51 1.44 2.14
CA GLY A 369 25.31 0.61 1.23
C GLY A 369 26.80 0.64 1.57
N ARG A 370 27.31 1.82 1.94
CA ARG A 370 28.71 1.99 2.33
C ARG A 370 29.01 1.44 3.73
N ASP A 371 28.09 1.57 4.67
CA ASP A 371 28.23 0.94 5.99
C ASP A 371 28.22 -0.59 5.87
N THR A 372 27.36 -1.13 5.01
CA THR A 372 27.36 -2.57 4.66
C THR A 372 28.69 -2.99 4.02
N LEU A 373 29.26 -2.17 3.13
CA LEU A 373 30.60 -2.43 2.57
C LEU A 373 31.69 -2.41 3.65
N SER A 374 31.58 -1.53 4.64
CA SER A 374 32.48 -1.52 5.81
C SER A 374 32.38 -2.79 6.63
N TYR A 375 31.16 -3.28 6.90
CA TYR A 375 30.92 -4.59 7.53
C TYR A 375 31.53 -5.74 6.72
N LEU A 376 31.35 -5.75 5.40
CA LEU A 376 31.92 -6.78 4.51
C LEU A 376 33.45 -6.75 4.50
N LEU A 377 34.05 -5.56 4.53
CA LEU A 377 35.51 -5.44 4.61
C LEU A 377 36.04 -5.95 5.95
N LEU A 378 35.37 -5.61 7.06
CA LEU A 378 35.71 -6.14 8.39
C LEU A 378 35.58 -7.67 8.43
N LEU A 379 34.52 -8.23 7.83
CA LEU A 379 34.34 -9.67 7.71
C LEU A 379 35.47 -10.32 6.91
N GLY A 380 35.88 -9.71 5.78
CA GLY A 380 37.02 -10.18 4.99
C GLY A 380 38.33 -10.21 5.79
N LEU A 381 38.59 -9.18 6.61
CA LEU A 381 39.74 -9.16 7.53
C LEU A 381 39.65 -10.26 8.60
N HIS A 382 38.45 -10.53 9.11
CA HIS A 382 38.19 -11.59 10.07
C HIS A 382 38.38 -12.99 9.48
N VAL A 383 37.96 -13.20 8.24
CA VAL A 383 38.25 -14.45 7.51
C VAL A 383 39.76 -14.62 7.34
N ALA A 384 40.48 -13.55 6.98
CA ALA A 384 41.93 -13.59 6.83
C ALA A 384 42.66 -13.94 8.14
N ILE A 385 42.26 -13.36 9.28
CA ILE A 385 42.89 -13.68 10.58
C ILE A 385 42.59 -15.10 11.04
N CYS A 386 41.39 -15.64 10.75
CA CYS A 386 41.03 -17.01 11.10
C CYS A 386 41.83 -18.07 10.31
N VAL A 387 42.29 -17.75 9.10
CA VAL A 387 43.12 -18.65 8.27
C VAL A 387 44.62 -18.47 8.54
N THR A 388 45.03 -17.34 9.12
CA THR A 388 46.44 -17.05 9.41
C THR A 388 46.87 -17.69 10.74
N PRO A 389 48.06 -18.30 10.84
CA PRO A 389 48.55 -18.84 12.11
C PRO A 389 48.73 -17.74 13.17
N SER A 390 48.42 -18.05 14.43
CA SER A 390 48.52 -17.09 15.53
C SER A 390 49.98 -16.79 15.91
N THR A 391 50.35 -15.52 15.95
CA THR A 391 51.69 -15.03 16.34
C THR A 391 51.66 -14.32 17.70
N VAL A 392 52.79 -14.32 18.42
CA VAL A 392 52.91 -13.61 19.70
C VAL A 392 52.89 -12.09 19.50
N SER A 393 53.60 -11.59 18.48
CA SER A 393 53.53 -10.19 18.08
C SER A 393 52.21 -9.87 17.39
N PHE A 394 51.79 -8.61 17.52
CA PHE A 394 50.62 -8.10 16.82
C PHE A 394 50.86 -8.08 15.31
N SER A 395 49.93 -8.67 14.56
CA SER A 395 49.96 -8.67 13.10
C SER A 395 49.39 -7.36 12.53
N MET A 396 49.80 -6.98 11.32
CA MET A 396 49.20 -5.86 10.59
C MET A 396 47.69 -6.04 10.35
N LEU A 397 47.23 -7.29 10.25
CA LEU A 397 45.80 -7.62 10.18
C LEU A 397 45.08 -7.26 11.47
N GLU A 398 45.66 -7.57 12.64
CA GLU A 398 45.06 -7.27 13.94
C GLU A 398 44.98 -5.76 14.18
N PHE A 399 46.01 -5.00 13.79
CA PHE A 399 45.95 -3.53 13.83
C PHE A 399 44.86 -2.96 12.91
N SER A 400 44.69 -3.55 11.72
CA SER A 400 43.62 -3.14 10.80
C SER A 400 42.24 -3.41 11.41
N ILE A 401 42.03 -4.60 11.99
CA ILE A 401 40.79 -4.96 12.69
C ILE A 401 40.55 -4.03 13.89
N LEU A 402 41.59 -3.70 14.66
CA LEU A 402 41.51 -2.79 15.81
C LEU A 402 40.98 -1.41 15.41
N ILE A 403 41.47 -0.85 14.29
CA ILE A 403 41.00 0.45 13.77
C ILE A 403 39.49 0.40 13.47
N PHE A 404 39.00 -0.69 12.88
CA PHE A 404 37.57 -0.89 12.64
C PHE A 404 36.76 -0.99 13.94
N PHE A 405 37.25 -1.76 14.93
CA PHE A 405 36.56 -1.91 16.21
C PHE A 405 36.51 -0.62 17.01
N ILE A 406 37.57 0.20 16.99
CA ILE A 406 37.56 1.53 17.63
C ILE A 406 36.53 2.43 16.91
N GLY A 407 36.52 2.42 15.57
CA GLY A 407 35.54 3.17 14.80
C GLY A 407 34.10 2.73 15.12
N ARG A 408 33.86 1.42 15.27
CA ARG A 408 32.54 0.87 15.68
C ARG A 408 32.17 1.23 17.10
N PHE A 409 33.11 1.13 18.04
CA PHE A 409 32.88 1.53 19.42
C PHE A 409 32.44 3.00 19.51
N LEU A 410 33.08 3.90 18.73
CA LEU A 410 32.68 5.31 18.67
C LEU A 410 31.29 5.52 18.04
N SER A 411 30.93 4.75 17.01
CA SER A 411 29.59 4.85 16.41
C SER A 411 28.51 4.35 17.35
N GLU A 412 28.73 3.22 18.02
CA GLU A 412 27.80 2.66 19.01
C GLU A 412 27.67 3.57 20.22
N PHE A 413 28.79 4.09 20.74
CA PHE A 413 28.76 5.05 21.85
C PHE A 413 28.00 6.32 21.49
N LYS A 414 28.20 6.85 20.27
CA LYS A 414 27.44 8.00 19.79
C LYS A 414 25.95 7.70 19.68
N GLN A 415 25.57 6.53 19.14
CA GLN A 415 24.18 6.10 19.04
C GLN A 415 23.53 5.95 20.43
N TYR A 416 24.26 5.36 21.39
CA TYR A 416 23.84 5.28 22.78
C TYR A 416 23.63 6.67 23.39
N THR A 417 24.60 7.58 23.26
CA THR A 417 24.48 8.94 23.80
C THR A 417 23.36 9.75 23.16
N ASN A 418 23.14 9.64 21.85
CA ASN A 418 22.03 10.31 21.17
C ASN A 418 20.66 9.79 21.66
N ARG A 419 20.54 8.48 21.93
CA ARG A 419 19.31 7.87 22.45
C ARG A 419 19.12 8.06 23.96
N ALA A 420 20.21 8.27 24.72
CA ALA A 420 20.19 8.58 26.15
C ALA A 420 19.96 10.08 26.43
N GLY A 421 20.45 10.95 25.56
CA GLY A 421 20.32 12.41 25.65
C GLY A 421 18.98 12.95 25.13
N SER A 422 18.13 12.11 24.51
CA SER A 422 16.74 12.44 24.20
C SER A 422 15.81 12.17 25.41
N THR A 423 16.30 12.39 26.62
CA THR A 423 15.40 12.61 27.77
C THR A 423 14.64 13.88 27.45
N ASP A 424 13.34 13.74 27.23
CA ASP A 424 12.40 14.83 26.97
C ASP A 424 12.57 15.89 28.08
N ALA A 425 13.35 16.94 27.84
CA ALA A 425 13.00 18.21 28.45
C ALA A 425 11.57 18.46 27.96
N PRO A 426 10.56 18.57 28.84
CA PRO A 426 9.21 18.81 28.38
C PRO A 426 9.26 20.09 27.57
N ARG A 427 9.09 19.98 26.25
CA ARG A 427 8.75 21.12 25.40
C ARG A 427 7.39 21.57 25.88
N LYS A 428 7.39 22.37 26.96
CA LYS A 428 6.27 23.23 27.32
C LYS A 428 5.98 24.00 26.05
N HIS A 429 4.84 23.73 25.41
CA HIS A 429 4.16 24.76 24.65
C HIS A 429 3.86 25.88 25.65
N GLN A 430 4.85 26.76 25.81
CA GLN A 430 4.68 28.01 26.50
C GLN A 430 3.94 28.90 25.50
N CYS A 431 2.60 28.77 25.48
CA CYS A 431 1.76 29.84 24.98
C CYS A 431 2.25 31.12 25.66
N ARG A 432 2.80 32.04 24.87
CA ARG A 432 3.17 33.38 25.35
C ARG A 432 1.89 34.09 25.78
N CYS A 433 1.54 33.98 27.05
CA CYS A 433 0.67 34.95 27.68
C CYS A 433 1.45 36.26 27.82
N PHE A 434 0.90 37.34 27.27
CA PHE A 434 1.33 38.71 27.56
C PHE A 434 1.25 39.02 29.08
N PRO A 435 2.09 39.92 29.61
CA PRO A 435 2.32 40.04 31.04
C PRO A 435 1.17 40.77 31.76
N GLY A 436 0.50 40.07 32.69
CA GLY A 436 -0.55 40.61 33.55
C GLY A 436 -0.30 40.30 35.02
N LYS A 437 0.34 41.25 35.71
CA LYS A 437 0.40 41.56 37.16
C LYS A 437 0.19 40.43 38.20
N ARG A 438 1.26 40.31 39.02
CA ARG A 438 1.42 39.64 40.33
C ARG A 438 0.18 39.63 41.23
N GLY A 439 -0.05 38.47 41.85
CA GLY A 439 -0.71 38.30 43.15
C GLY A 439 -0.07 37.13 43.89
N LYS A 440 0.69 37.44 44.95
CA LYS A 440 1.20 36.52 45.99
C LYS A 440 0.03 35.87 46.72
N TYR A 441 0.11 34.59 47.10
CA TYR A 441 -0.24 34.12 48.45
C TYR A 441 0.53 32.86 48.83
N ASP A 442 0.95 32.86 50.09
CA ASP A 442 1.84 31.93 50.78
C ASP A 442 1.10 30.65 51.21
N TYR A 443 1.86 29.55 51.29
CA TYR A 443 1.43 28.27 51.85
C TYR A 443 1.38 28.35 53.38
N GLU A 444 0.25 27.99 53.99
CA GLU A 444 0.19 27.67 55.42
C GLU A 444 0.06 26.16 55.64
N GLN A 445 0.98 25.67 56.44
CA GLN A 445 1.13 24.31 56.92
C GLN A 445 0.38 24.18 58.25
N SER A 446 -0.48 23.16 58.42
CA SER A 446 -0.81 22.70 59.77
C SER A 446 -1.13 21.20 59.83
N GLN A 447 -0.53 20.58 60.83
CA GLN A 447 -0.56 19.17 61.20
C GLN A 447 -1.92 18.75 61.76
N ARG A 448 -2.26 17.45 61.63
CA ARG A 448 -2.62 16.62 62.79
C ARG A 448 -2.43 15.12 62.52
N ARG A 449 -2.12 14.45 63.61
CA ARG A 449 -1.60 13.09 63.82
C ARG A 449 -2.77 12.15 64.17
N GLY A 450 -2.73 10.90 63.69
CA GLY A 450 -3.62 9.82 64.13
C GLY A 450 -3.27 8.51 63.43
N THR A 451 -2.80 7.54 64.22
CA THR A 451 -2.51 6.15 63.88
C THR A 451 -3.77 5.37 63.56
N ASP A 452 -3.72 4.46 62.59
CA ASP A 452 -4.05 3.03 62.75
C ASP A 452 -3.82 2.27 61.43
N GLU A 453 -3.16 1.12 61.55
CA GLU A 453 -2.93 0.14 60.49
C GLU A 453 -4.20 -0.67 60.25
N THR A 454 -4.70 -0.69 59.00
CA THR A 454 -5.41 -1.82 58.41
C THR A 454 -5.28 -1.79 56.89
N ASP A 455 -4.99 -2.96 56.33
CA ASP A 455 -4.78 -3.32 54.94
C ASP A 455 -5.82 -2.83 53.91
N ASN A 456 -5.34 -2.83 52.66
CA ASN A 456 -6.05 -2.84 51.38
C ASN A 456 -6.72 -1.54 50.91
N SER A 457 -6.00 -0.83 50.05
CA SER A 457 -6.56 -0.22 48.84
C SER A 457 -5.44 0.01 47.82
N ASP A 458 -5.45 -0.77 46.74
CA ASP A 458 -4.78 -0.42 45.50
C ASP A 458 -5.29 0.96 45.06
N SER A 459 -4.44 1.97 45.14
CA SER A 459 -4.71 3.29 44.57
C SER A 459 -4.54 3.21 43.05
N PRO A 460 -5.50 3.72 42.24
CA PRO A 460 -5.40 3.70 40.79
C PRO A 460 -4.14 4.45 40.34
N ILE A 461 -3.38 3.83 39.44
CA ILE A 461 -2.16 4.41 38.88
C ILE A 461 -2.55 5.65 38.06
N HIS A 462 -2.12 6.84 38.49
CA HIS A 462 -2.38 8.10 37.79
C HIS A 462 -1.75 8.10 36.38
N VAL A 463 -2.45 8.57 35.34
CA VAL A 463 -1.95 8.62 33.93
C VAL A 463 -0.60 9.34 33.80
N GLU A 464 -0.35 10.33 34.65
CA GLU A 464 0.93 11.05 34.71
C GLU A 464 2.10 10.13 35.06
N ASP A 465 1.83 9.05 35.78
CA ASP A 465 2.81 8.02 36.13
C ASP A 465 3.17 7.14 34.91
N PHE A 466 2.33 7.06 33.87
CA PHE A 466 2.73 6.46 32.58
C PHE A 466 3.68 7.38 31.78
N ARG A 467 3.48 8.70 31.89
CA ARG A 467 4.34 9.71 31.25
C ARG A 467 5.73 9.76 31.91
N SER A 468 5.80 9.53 33.22
CA SER A 468 7.05 9.50 34.00
C SER A 468 7.72 8.11 34.06
N ARG A 469 6.98 7.00 34.09
CA ARG A 469 7.56 5.64 34.25
C ARG A 469 8.23 5.11 32.97
N LYS A 470 8.04 5.78 31.82
CA LYS A 470 8.87 5.57 30.61
C LYS A 470 10.21 6.34 30.66
N GLU A 471 10.47 7.13 31.71
CA GLU A 471 11.76 7.80 31.95
C GLU A 471 12.87 6.84 32.42
N PHE A 472 12.54 5.60 32.80
CA PHE A 472 13.58 4.59 33.06
C PHE A 472 14.11 3.94 31.78
N SER A 473 15.25 4.51 31.36
CA SER A 473 16.36 3.92 30.62
C SER A 473 16.31 4.07 29.08
N GLY A 474 17.05 5.09 28.60
CA GLY A 474 17.59 5.06 27.22
C GLY A 474 18.37 3.77 26.91
N VAL A 475 18.81 3.06 27.97
CA VAL A 475 19.42 1.73 27.95
C VAL A 475 18.45 0.66 27.41
N GLY A 476 17.21 0.60 27.92
CA GLY A 476 16.21 -0.38 27.47
C GLY A 476 15.78 -0.20 26.02
N LYS A 477 15.69 1.05 25.53
CA LYS A 477 15.39 1.33 24.12
C LYS A 477 16.50 0.89 23.17
N TYR A 478 17.77 0.99 23.59
CA TYR A 478 18.90 0.52 22.79
C TYR A 478 18.95 -1.01 22.73
N PHE A 479 18.76 -1.70 23.87
CA PHE A 479 18.77 -3.16 23.94
C PHE A 479 17.48 -3.84 23.47
N SER A 480 16.42 -3.07 23.19
CA SER A 480 15.22 -3.60 22.54
C SER A 480 15.48 -4.05 21.10
N ASP A 481 16.50 -3.51 20.42
CA ASP A 481 16.88 -3.99 19.08
C ASP A 481 17.86 -5.17 19.20
N ARG A 482 17.45 -6.34 18.71
CA ARG A 482 18.26 -7.57 18.73
C ARG A 482 19.61 -7.41 18.04
N TRP A 483 19.68 -6.58 17.01
CA TRP A 483 20.93 -6.33 16.31
C TRP A 483 21.91 -5.47 17.11
N ASN A 484 21.39 -4.49 17.87
CA ASN A 484 22.21 -3.67 18.75
C ASN A 484 22.76 -4.50 19.92
N VAL A 485 21.97 -5.44 20.44
CA VAL A 485 22.44 -6.42 21.43
C VAL A 485 23.58 -7.26 20.85
N LEU A 486 23.44 -7.75 19.61
CA LEU A 486 24.47 -8.51 18.91
C LEU A 486 25.75 -7.70 18.72
N ASP A 487 25.64 -6.44 18.29
CA ASP A 487 26.77 -5.52 18.12
C ASP A 487 27.46 -5.21 19.47
N PHE A 488 26.70 -5.08 20.57
CA PHE A 488 27.26 -4.94 21.90
C PHE A 488 28.02 -6.20 22.36
N ILE A 489 27.45 -7.39 22.17
CA ILE A 489 28.10 -8.67 22.50
C ILE A 489 29.41 -8.83 21.70
N MET A 490 29.37 -8.51 20.40
CA MET A 490 30.55 -8.48 19.53
C MET A 490 31.65 -7.57 20.06
N LEU A 491 31.29 -6.35 20.48
CA LEU A 491 32.25 -5.40 21.06
C LEU A 491 32.85 -5.93 22.37
N VAL A 492 32.04 -6.52 23.25
CA VAL A 492 32.51 -7.11 24.51
C VAL A 492 33.48 -8.27 24.26
N ILE A 493 33.12 -9.21 23.38
CA ILE A 493 34.00 -10.34 23.01
C ILE A 493 35.32 -9.82 22.44
N TYR A 494 35.27 -8.80 21.59
CA TYR A 494 36.49 -8.22 21.04
C TYR A 494 37.36 -7.52 22.08
N VAL A 495 36.78 -6.79 23.03
CA VAL A 495 37.54 -6.17 24.15
C VAL A 495 38.23 -7.25 24.98
N VAL A 496 37.53 -8.35 25.31
CA VAL A 496 38.14 -9.49 26.01
C VAL A 496 39.28 -10.11 25.19
N THR A 497 39.07 -10.28 23.89
CA THR A 497 40.10 -10.79 22.96
C THR A 497 41.33 -9.90 22.95
N PHE A 498 41.13 -8.59 22.86
CA PHE A 498 42.20 -7.60 22.88
C PHE A 498 42.99 -7.64 24.19
N MET A 499 42.30 -7.73 25.34
CA MET A 499 42.96 -7.88 26.65
C MET A 499 43.78 -9.17 26.74
N LEU A 500 43.26 -10.29 26.25
CA LEU A 500 44.00 -11.56 26.19
C LEU A 500 45.23 -11.48 25.29
N ARG A 501 45.14 -10.76 24.16
CA ARG A 501 46.28 -10.51 23.26
C ARG A 501 47.34 -9.62 23.89
N MET A 502 46.94 -8.58 24.62
CA MET A 502 47.84 -7.73 25.41
C MET A 502 48.58 -8.53 26.49
N ILE A 503 47.87 -9.39 27.22
CA ILE A 503 48.48 -10.29 28.22
C ILE A 503 49.45 -11.25 27.54
N THR A 504 49.06 -11.84 26.42
CA THR A 504 49.93 -12.78 25.67
C THR A 504 51.21 -12.11 25.20
N TRP A 505 51.12 -10.89 24.66
CA TRP A 505 52.28 -10.12 24.21
C TRP A 505 53.21 -9.74 25.37
N GLY A 506 52.67 -9.41 26.55
CA GLY A 506 53.45 -9.01 27.73
C GLY A 506 54.08 -10.17 28.50
N VAL A 507 53.48 -11.38 28.45
CA VAL A 507 53.86 -12.52 29.30
C VAL A 507 54.51 -13.66 28.52
N SER A 508 54.11 -13.89 27.26
CA SER A 508 54.55 -15.08 26.51
C SER A 508 55.78 -14.80 25.66
N THR A 509 56.84 -15.59 25.84
CA THR A 509 58.07 -15.50 25.04
C THR A 509 58.03 -16.34 23.76
N THR A 510 57.16 -17.37 23.70
CA THR A 510 56.99 -18.26 22.54
C THR A 510 55.51 -18.51 22.22
N ALA A 511 55.20 -18.71 20.93
CA ALA A 511 53.84 -19.03 20.47
C ALA A 511 53.39 -20.43 20.94
N THR A 512 54.34 -21.36 21.03
CA THR A 512 54.11 -22.73 21.49
C THR A 512 53.93 -22.77 23.01
N GLY A 513 52.78 -23.29 23.45
CA GLY A 513 52.47 -23.54 24.88
C GLY A 513 51.68 -22.46 25.61
N SER A 514 51.36 -21.33 24.97
CA SER A 514 50.54 -20.27 25.60
C SER A 514 49.03 -20.55 25.46
N LYS A 515 48.40 -21.02 26.55
CA LYS A 515 46.94 -21.26 26.59
C LYS A 515 46.13 -20.00 26.26
N ALA A 516 46.60 -18.83 26.70
CA ALA A 516 45.95 -17.55 26.45
C ALA A 516 45.87 -17.18 24.95
N LEU A 517 46.89 -17.54 24.16
CA LEU A 517 46.91 -17.31 22.72
C LEU A 517 45.87 -18.17 22.00
N VAL A 518 45.76 -19.44 22.39
CA VAL A 518 44.78 -20.38 21.85
C VAL A 518 43.35 -19.92 22.18
N ILE A 519 43.11 -19.53 23.43
CA ILE A 519 41.82 -18.99 23.88
C ILE A 519 41.46 -17.71 23.12
N ALA A 520 42.43 -16.80 22.90
CA ALA A 520 42.21 -15.62 22.06
C ALA A 520 41.84 -15.99 20.61
N GLY A 521 42.45 -17.03 20.05
CA GLY A 521 42.09 -17.59 18.75
C GLY A 521 40.64 -18.11 18.70
N TYR A 522 40.18 -18.80 19.75
CA TYR A 522 38.77 -19.23 19.86
C TYR A 522 37.82 -18.03 19.89
N PHE A 523 38.16 -16.98 20.64
CA PHE A 523 37.34 -15.76 20.65
C PHE A 523 37.33 -15.04 19.30
N TYR A 524 38.45 -15.00 18.56
CA TYR A 524 38.44 -14.49 17.19
C TYR A 524 37.49 -15.28 16.29
N GLY A 525 37.49 -16.61 16.38
CA GLY A 525 36.56 -17.47 15.63
C GLY A 525 35.09 -17.23 16.00
N LEU A 526 34.79 -17.15 17.30
CA LEU A 526 33.45 -16.86 17.80
C LEU A 526 32.96 -15.46 17.36
N ASN A 527 33.84 -14.47 17.44
CA ASN A 527 33.55 -13.11 16.99
C ASN A 527 33.31 -13.07 15.47
N THR A 528 34.09 -13.81 14.68
CA THR A 528 33.87 -13.95 13.23
C THR A 528 32.52 -14.61 12.92
N MET A 529 32.10 -15.63 13.67
CA MET A 529 30.79 -16.26 13.52
C MET A 529 29.65 -15.24 13.73
N ILE A 530 29.69 -14.51 14.85
CA ILE A 530 28.66 -13.53 15.17
C ILE A 530 28.68 -12.35 14.17
N LEU A 531 29.86 -11.88 13.75
CA LEU A 531 30.00 -10.87 12.69
C LEU A 531 29.37 -11.34 11.38
N THR A 532 29.58 -12.61 11.02
CA THR A 532 29.01 -13.20 9.80
C THR A 532 27.47 -13.15 9.86
N LEU A 533 26.87 -13.58 10.97
CA LEU A 533 25.43 -13.47 11.20
C LEU A 533 24.93 -12.02 11.11
N ARG A 534 25.70 -11.08 11.67
CA ARG A 534 25.38 -9.65 11.59
C ARG A 534 25.35 -9.12 10.16
N VAL A 535 26.38 -9.42 9.36
CA VAL A 535 26.49 -8.95 7.96
C VAL A 535 25.36 -9.51 7.09
N PHE A 536 25.10 -10.82 7.20
CA PHE A 536 24.03 -11.46 6.43
C PHE A 536 22.64 -11.01 6.88
N GLY A 537 22.42 -10.83 8.18
CA GLY A 537 21.17 -10.28 8.71
C GLY A 537 20.86 -8.89 8.15
N HIS A 538 21.85 -8.01 8.13
CA HIS A 538 21.73 -6.67 7.56
C HIS A 538 21.37 -6.68 6.06
N LEU A 539 21.96 -7.61 5.31
CA LEU A 539 21.67 -7.78 3.89
C LEU A 539 20.25 -8.34 3.66
N MET A 540 19.83 -9.31 4.47
CA MET A 540 18.52 -9.96 4.35
C MET A 540 17.37 -9.01 4.68
N GLU A 541 17.51 -8.10 5.64
CA GLU A 541 16.46 -7.12 6.00
C GLU A 541 16.16 -6.11 4.89
N THR A 542 17.10 -5.89 3.96
CA THR A 542 16.96 -4.87 2.91
C THR A 542 15.93 -5.27 1.86
N SER A 543 15.85 -6.55 1.53
CA SER A 543 14.96 -7.04 0.48
C SER A 543 13.61 -7.43 1.06
N LYS A 544 12.53 -7.15 0.31
CA LYS A 544 11.16 -7.48 0.73
C LYS A 544 10.98 -8.98 0.92
N THR A 545 11.47 -9.79 -0.02
CA THR A 545 11.25 -11.25 -0.01
C THR A 545 12.06 -11.96 1.06
N THR A 546 13.35 -11.62 1.20
CA THR A 546 14.22 -12.23 2.22
C THR A 546 13.98 -11.67 3.61
N GLY A 547 13.60 -10.40 3.72
CA GLY A 547 13.35 -9.75 5.01
C GLY A 547 12.12 -10.33 5.71
N THR A 548 11.03 -10.55 4.96
CA THR A 548 9.81 -11.17 5.51
C THR A 548 10.04 -12.60 5.98
N THR A 549 10.81 -13.40 5.23
CA THR A 549 11.10 -14.78 5.62
C THR A 549 12.06 -14.84 6.81
N HIS A 550 13.01 -13.91 6.90
CA HIS A 550 13.94 -13.84 8.03
C HIS A 550 13.24 -13.43 9.34
N ILE A 551 12.36 -12.42 9.30
CA ILE A 551 11.56 -12.02 10.47
C ILE A 551 10.64 -13.15 10.92
N ALA A 552 10.06 -13.89 9.96
CA ALA A 552 9.27 -15.07 10.27
C ALA A 552 10.11 -16.15 10.96
N LEU A 553 11.31 -16.43 10.45
CA LEU A 553 12.24 -17.39 11.03
C LEU A 553 12.63 -17.06 12.47
N ILE A 554 12.93 -15.80 12.80
CA ILE A 554 13.30 -15.41 14.17
C ILE A 554 12.13 -15.65 15.14
N SER A 555 10.92 -15.26 14.75
CA SER A 555 9.73 -15.44 15.58
C SER A 555 9.42 -16.92 15.82
N ILE A 556 9.63 -17.75 14.79
CA ILE A 556 9.51 -19.20 14.87
C ILE A 556 10.53 -19.80 15.86
N ILE A 557 11.77 -19.32 15.85
CA ILE A 557 12.82 -19.82 16.75
C ILE A 557 12.44 -19.55 18.22
N GLU A 558 11.80 -18.43 18.52
CA GLU A 558 11.30 -18.11 19.87
C GLU A 558 10.23 -19.10 20.33
N ASP A 559 9.25 -19.40 19.47
CA ASP A 559 8.21 -20.40 19.77
C ASP A 559 8.80 -21.82 19.91
N VAL A 560 9.77 -22.19 19.06
CA VAL A 560 10.48 -23.48 19.10
C VAL A 560 11.36 -23.61 20.34
N ALA A 561 11.88 -22.52 20.89
CA ALA A 561 12.75 -22.55 22.07
C ALA A 561 12.08 -23.15 23.30
N ILE A 562 10.75 -23.00 23.44
CA ILE A 562 9.97 -23.61 24.52
C ILE A 562 10.01 -25.15 24.42
N ILE A 563 9.82 -25.67 23.22
CA ILE A 563 9.91 -27.12 22.95
C ILE A 563 11.34 -27.61 23.13
N PHE A 564 12.32 -26.81 22.72
CA PHE A 564 13.74 -27.12 22.93
C PHE A 564 14.10 -27.20 24.42
N PHE A 565 13.54 -26.34 25.26
CA PHE A 565 13.74 -26.43 26.71
C PHE A 565 13.15 -27.73 27.28
N GLN A 566 11.95 -28.11 26.85
CA GLN A 566 11.34 -29.41 27.20
C GLN A 566 12.26 -30.57 26.77
N PHE A 567 12.92 -30.45 25.62
CA PHE A 567 13.89 -31.43 25.13
C PHE A 567 15.12 -31.52 26.06
N VAL A 568 15.70 -30.39 26.48
CA VAL A 568 16.84 -30.35 27.42
C VAL A 568 16.48 -31.02 28.74
N VAL A 569 15.27 -30.75 29.27
CA VAL A 569 14.77 -31.40 30.49
C VAL A 569 14.66 -32.91 30.31
N GLY A 570 14.17 -33.37 29.16
CA GLY A 570 14.12 -34.80 28.81
C GLY A 570 15.50 -35.45 28.78
N VAL A 571 16.46 -34.87 28.04
CA VAL A 571 17.85 -35.38 27.97
C VAL A 571 18.47 -35.45 29.36
N LEU A 572 18.29 -34.41 30.18
CA LEU A 572 18.81 -34.39 31.55
C LEU A 572 18.21 -35.52 32.40
N ALA A 573 16.88 -35.71 32.36
CA ALA A 573 16.20 -36.76 33.13
C ALA A 573 16.69 -38.16 32.77
N PHE A 574 16.77 -38.48 31.47
CA PHE A 574 17.25 -39.79 31.01
C PHE A 574 18.75 -39.97 31.23
N SER A 575 19.57 -38.92 31.07
CA SER A 575 21.01 -38.99 31.34
C SER A 575 21.29 -39.35 32.80
N LEU A 576 20.61 -38.70 33.75
CA LEU A 576 20.76 -38.98 35.18
C LEU A 576 20.30 -40.41 35.52
N ALA A 577 19.18 -40.87 34.95
CA ALA A 577 18.69 -42.23 35.17
C ALA A 577 19.68 -43.30 34.68
N ILE A 578 20.19 -43.14 33.46
CA ILE A 578 21.16 -44.07 32.85
C ILE A 578 22.49 -44.02 33.61
N THR A 579 23.00 -42.84 33.94
CA THR A 579 24.21 -42.69 34.77
C THR A 579 24.04 -43.38 36.11
N LYS A 580 22.88 -43.28 36.78
CA LYS A 580 22.65 -43.96 38.06
C LYS A 580 22.64 -45.48 37.93
N ILE A 581 22.10 -46.04 36.85
CA ILE A 581 22.15 -47.49 36.58
C ILE A 581 23.61 -47.95 36.44
N TYR A 582 24.43 -47.22 35.68
CA TYR A 582 25.84 -47.56 35.50
C TYR A 582 26.68 -47.35 36.77
N VAL A 583 26.44 -46.28 37.53
CA VAL A 583 27.09 -46.05 38.83
C VAL A 583 26.73 -47.16 39.81
N ALA A 584 25.46 -47.58 39.87
CA ALA A 584 25.02 -48.68 40.73
C ALA A 584 25.69 -50.00 40.34
N GLN A 585 25.74 -50.32 39.05
CA GLN A 585 26.44 -51.51 38.55
C GLN A 585 27.95 -51.46 38.84
N ALA A 586 28.60 -50.31 38.64
CA ALA A 586 30.02 -50.14 38.93
C ALA A 586 30.33 -50.30 40.43
N SER A 587 29.45 -49.81 41.30
CA SER A 587 29.56 -50.00 42.76
C SER A 587 29.40 -51.46 43.19
N PHE A 588 28.65 -52.25 42.43
CA PHE A 588 28.45 -53.68 42.70
C PHE A 588 29.64 -54.54 42.23
N ILE A 589 30.32 -54.15 41.15
CA ILE A 589 31.33 -54.98 40.47
C ILE A 589 32.79 -54.52 40.73
N SER A 590 33.06 -53.25 41.06
CA SER A 590 34.42 -52.67 40.94
C SER A 590 34.85 -51.69 42.06
N SER A 591 36.17 -51.39 42.14
CA SER A 591 36.77 -50.52 43.17
C SER A 591 36.35 -49.03 43.07
N GLU A 592 36.46 -48.31 44.19
CA GLU A 592 36.06 -46.90 44.38
C GLU A 592 36.52 -45.95 43.24
N GLU A 593 37.70 -46.18 42.69
CA GLU A 593 38.30 -45.35 41.63
C GLU A 593 37.55 -45.45 40.27
N ARG A 594 36.84 -46.56 40.03
CA ARG A 594 36.02 -46.76 38.83
C ARG A 594 34.63 -46.14 38.99
N VAL A 595 34.09 -46.17 40.21
CA VAL A 595 32.82 -45.52 40.58
C VAL A 595 32.95 -44.00 40.48
N ALA A 596 34.08 -43.43 40.93
CA ALA A 596 34.36 -42.00 40.82
C ALA A 596 34.41 -41.53 39.35
N ARG A 597 35.12 -42.26 38.47
CA ARG A 597 35.21 -41.92 37.04
C ARG A 597 33.86 -41.93 36.31
N ILE A 598 33.01 -42.93 36.58
CA ILE A 598 31.68 -43.02 35.95
C ILE A 598 30.73 -41.94 36.50
N SER A 599 30.86 -41.60 37.79
CA SER A 599 30.10 -40.52 38.41
C SER A 599 30.51 -39.14 37.90
N GLU A 600 31.79 -38.93 37.58
CA GLU A 600 32.30 -37.69 36.95
C GLU A 600 31.91 -37.61 35.46
N GLY A 601 31.72 -38.76 34.79
CA GLY A 601 31.34 -38.89 33.39
C GLY A 601 29.85 -38.71 33.06
N TRP A 602 29.01 -38.21 33.98
CA TRP A 602 27.58 -37.95 33.71
C TRP A 602 27.36 -37.01 32.51
N TRP A 603 28.28 -36.06 32.32
CA TRP A 603 28.30 -35.16 31.17
C TRP A 603 28.51 -35.91 29.85
N GLU A 604 29.34 -36.95 29.84
CA GLU A 604 29.60 -37.76 28.65
C GLU A 604 28.34 -38.52 28.23
N VAL A 605 27.60 -39.12 29.18
CA VAL A 605 26.30 -39.76 28.92
C VAL A 605 25.28 -38.77 28.35
N MET A 606 25.24 -37.55 28.90
CA MET A 606 24.38 -36.47 28.40
C MET A 606 24.74 -36.07 26.97
N VAL A 607 26.03 -35.87 26.67
CA VAL A 607 26.55 -35.56 25.32
C VAL A 607 26.23 -36.70 24.34
N HIS A 608 26.39 -37.96 24.76
CA HIS A 608 26.03 -39.13 23.96
C HIS A 608 24.54 -39.13 23.58
N LEU A 609 23.62 -38.90 24.53
CA LEU A 609 22.18 -38.83 24.26
C LEU A 609 21.82 -37.72 23.26
N VAL A 610 22.53 -36.58 23.31
CA VAL A 610 22.35 -35.49 22.33
C VAL A 610 22.81 -35.92 20.93
N TRP A 611 23.97 -36.57 20.80
CA TRP A 611 24.45 -37.07 19.51
C TRP A 611 23.59 -38.20 18.94
N THR A 612 22.98 -39.01 19.82
CA THR A 612 21.99 -40.02 19.44
C THR A 612 20.78 -39.41 18.75
N LEU A 613 20.30 -38.25 19.21
CA LEU A 613 19.17 -37.56 18.56
C LEU A 613 19.47 -37.19 17.11
N LEU A 614 20.72 -36.84 16.82
CA LEU A 614 21.18 -36.50 15.47
C LEU A 614 21.48 -37.76 14.62
N GLY A 615 21.35 -38.96 15.19
CA GLY A 615 21.60 -40.23 14.51
C GLY A 615 23.09 -40.54 14.29
N ILE A 616 24.00 -39.86 15.01
CA ILE A 616 25.46 -39.93 14.76
C ILE A 616 26.15 -41.00 15.63
N THR A 617 25.48 -41.55 16.64
CA THR A 617 26.10 -42.53 17.56
C THR A 617 25.95 -43.98 17.09
N GLU A 618 27.08 -44.69 17.00
CA GLU A 618 27.12 -46.14 16.97
C GLU A 618 26.74 -46.70 18.36
N LEU A 619 26.06 -47.86 18.40
CA LEU A 619 25.55 -48.51 19.63
C LEU A 619 26.65 -49.05 20.57
N ASP A 620 27.93 -48.78 20.28
CA ASP A 620 29.07 -49.47 20.86
C ASP A 620 29.65 -48.96 22.21
N PRO A 621 29.31 -47.79 22.79
CA PRO A 621 29.88 -47.42 24.09
C PRO A 621 29.30 -48.25 25.25
N PHE A 622 28.15 -48.88 25.07
CA PHE A 622 27.52 -49.74 26.10
C PHE A 622 27.98 -51.20 26.04
N ASN A 623 28.71 -51.62 25.00
CA ASN A 623 29.18 -53.00 24.82
C ASN A 623 30.49 -53.31 25.57
N THR A 624 31.12 -52.34 26.25
CA THR A 624 32.42 -52.52 26.91
C THR A 624 32.36 -53.05 28.35
N ILE A 625 31.16 -53.26 28.92
CA ILE A 625 30.98 -53.94 30.21
C ILE A 625 30.61 -55.39 29.91
N GLY A 626 31.65 -56.23 29.76
CA GLY A 626 31.48 -57.66 29.55
C GLY A 626 30.63 -58.33 30.62
N HIS A 627 29.85 -59.31 30.16
CA HIS A 627 28.89 -60.19 30.83
C HIS A 627 27.46 -59.65 31.07
N GLU A 628 26.52 -60.37 30.46
CA GLU A 628 25.07 -60.27 30.54
C GLU A 628 24.59 -59.97 31.97
N SER A 629 24.19 -58.73 32.22
CA SER A 629 23.63 -58.28 33.49
C SER A 629 22.31 -57.56 33.22
N SER A 630 21.34 -57.72 34.11
CA SER A 630 20.00 -57.13 33.98
C SER A 630 20.01 -55.59 33.88
N SER A 631 21.09 -54.93 34.34
CA SER A 631 21.30 -53.49 34.25
C SER A 631 21.57 -52.98 32.83
N ASP A 632 22.28 -53.74 31.99
CA ASP A 632 22.53 -53.36 30.58
C ASP A 632 21.22 -53.44 29.77
N SER A 633 20.40 -54.46 30.01
CA SER A 633 19.06 -54.54 29.42
C SER A 633 18.18 -53.36 29.86
N LEU A 634 18.22 -52.97 31.14
CA LEU A 634 17.43 -51.84 31.64
C LEU A 634 17.88 -50.50 31.03
N ALA A 635 19.20 -50.28 30.91
CA ALA A 635 19.75 -49.09 30.26
C ALA A 635 19.38 -49.02 28.77
N ARG A 636 19.46 -50.13 28.04
CA ARG A 636 19.03 -50.24 26.63
C ARG A 636 17.54 -49.99 26.45
N ILE A 637 16.69 -50.45 27.38
CA ILE A 637 15.25 -50.18 27.36
C ILE A 637 14.98 -48.68 27.58
N LEU A 638 15.61 -48.06 28.59
CA LEU A 638 15.46 -46.62 28.84
C LEU A 638 15.97 -45.77 27.68
N TYR A 639 17.07 -46.18 27.06
CA TYR A 639 17.59 -45.56 25.85
C TYR A 639 16.63 -45.72 24.67
N GLY A 640 16.02 -46.89 24.49
CA GLY A 640 14.97 -47.11 23.48
C GLY A 640 13.72 -46.27 23.71
N ILE A 641 13.27 -46.14 24.96
CA ILE A 641 12.16 -45.26 25.36
C ILE A 641 12.50 -43.80 25.07
N PHE A 642 13.74 -43.37 25.37
CA PHE A 642 14.22 -42.03 25.05
C PHE A 642 14.18 -41.76 23.53
N ILE A 643 14.66 -42.69 22.70
CA ILE A 643 14.64 -42.54 21.24
C ILE A 643 13.19 -42.46 20.72
N ILE A 644 12.29 -43.32 21.18
CA ILE A 644 10.87 -43.29 20.76
C ILE A 644 10.22 -41.97 21.19
N GLY A 645 10.41 -41.55 22.44
CA GLY A 645 9.86 -40.29 22.95
C GLY A 645 10.44 -39.06 22.22
N ALA A 646 11.75 -39.04 22.01
CA ALA A 646 12.44 -37.90 21.40
C ALA A 646 12.22 -37.81 19.89
N LEU A 647 12.34 -38.91 19.13
CA LEU A 647 12.24 -38.90 17.66
C LEU A 647 10.80 -39.00 17.15
N VAL A 648 9.91 -39.76 17.82
CA VAL A 648 8.55 -40.01 17.29
C VAL A 648 7.52 -39.04 17.85
N LEU A 649 7.64 -38.62 19.11
CA LEU A 649 6.66 -37.71 19.71
C LEU A 649 7.11 -36.25 19.62
N LEU A 650 8.31 -35.92 20.09
CA LEU A 650 8.74 -34.52 20.20
C LEU A 650 9.11 -33.87 18.86
N VAL A 651 9.80 -34.57 17.95
CA VAL A 651 10.10 -34.02 16.61
C VAL A 651 8.83 -33.81 15.79
N ASN A 652 7.89 -34.76 15.81
CA ASN A 652 6.61 -34.62 15.08
C ASN A 652 5.76 -33.47 15.64
N MET A 653 5.74 -33.28 16.96
CA MET A 653 5.10 -32.11 17.59
C MET A 653 5.81 -30.80 17.22
N MET A 654 7.15 -30.79 17.16
CA MET A 654 7.92 -29.63 16.72
C MET A 654 7.59 -29.22 15.29
N ILE A 655 7.45 -30.18 14.36
CA ILE A 655 7.07 -29.90 12.96
C ILE A 655 5.66 -29.32 12.89
N ALA A 656 4.70 -29.87 13.65
CA ALA A 656 3.33 -29.37 13.66
C ALA A 656 3.23 -27.92 14.17
N VAL A 657 3.91 -27.61 15.28
CA VAL A 657 3.98 -26.25 15.82
C VAL A 657 4.69 -25.31 14.86
N LEU A 658 5.80 -25.76 14.25
CA LEU A 658 6.54 -25.00 13.25
C LEU A 658 5.65 -24.61 12.06
N SER A 659 4.85 -25.54 11.52
CA SER A 659 3.94 -25.28 10.41
C SER A 659 2.87 -24.25 10.78
N HIS A 660 2.19 -24.42 11.92
CA HIS A 660 1.16 -23.49 12.37
C HIS A 660 1.73 -22.09 12.68
N THR A 661 2.86 -22.03 13.39
CA THR A 661 3.54 -20.76 13.68
C THR A 661 4.04 -20.10 12.40
N TYR A 662 4.58 -20.85 11.44
CA TYR A 662 5.01 -20.28 10.15
C TYR A 662 3.85 -19.63 9.40
N GLU A 663 2.70 -20.31 9.28
CA GLU A 663 1.52 -19.75 8.61
C GLU A 663 1.01 -18.47 9.30
N ARG A 664 0.93 -18.48 10.63
CA ARG A 664 0.52 -17.32 11.44
C ARG A 664 1.46 -16.13 11.25
N VAL A 665 2.76 -16.37 11.36
CA VAL A 665 3.76 -15.30 11.29
C VAL A 665 3.92 -14.78 9.87
N GLN A 666 3.81 -15.63 8.85
CA GLN A 666 3.93 -15.22 7.45
C GLN A 666 2.83 -14.25 7.01
N LYS A 667 1.61 -14.36 7.55
CA LYS A 667 0.52 -13.41 7.28
C LYS A 667 0.83 -12.00 7.81
N ASN A 668 1.55 -11.91 8.94
CA ASN A 668 1.91 -10.65 9.58
C ASN A 668 3.31 -10.15 9.20
N SER A 669 4.15 -10.98 8.59
CA SER A 669 5.57 -10.69 8.34
C SER A 669 5.79 -9.47 7.45
N LEU A 670 4.88 -9.17 6.51
CA LEU A 670 4.98 -7.97 5.68
C LEU A 670 4.84 -6.67 6.49
N ARG A 671 3.94 -6.67 7.48
CA ARG A 671 3.70 -5.51 8.37
C ARG A 671 4.91 -5.31 9.27
N ALA A 672 5.36 -6.38 9.92
CA ALA A 672 6.57 -6.39 10.76
C ALA A 672 7.83 -5.97 9.98
N TRP A 673 7.99 -6.45 8.74
CA TRP A 673 9.09 -6.04 7.86
C TRP A 673 9.02 -4.57 7.48
N SER A 674 7.83 -4.07 7.13
CA SER A 674 7.64 -2.65 6.77
C SER A 674 7.93 -1.73 7.97
N PHE A 675 7.51 -2.15 9.17
CA PHE A 675 7.87 -1.49 10.42
C PHE A 675 9.38 -1.47 10.66
N LYS A 676 10.04 -2.64 10.61
CA LYS A 676 11.50 -2.74 10.81
C LYS A 676 12.26 -1.90 9.78
N ARG A 677 11.80 -1.91 8.53
CA ARG A 677 12.35 -1.08 7.46
C ARG A 677 12.21 0.42 7.76
N ALA A 678 11.07 0.88 8.28
CA ALA A 678 10.88 2.28 8.68
C ALA A 678 11.88 2.68 9.78
N VAL A 679 12.10 1.80 10.76
CA VAL A 679 13.12 2.00 11.81
C VAL A 679 14.53 2.09 11.21
N THR A 680 14.87 1.24 10.24
CA THR A 680 16.15 1.28 9.54
C THR A 680 16.34 2.59 8.76
N ILE A 681 15.33 3.01 7.98
CA ILE A 681 15.37 4.28 7.24
C ILE A 681 15.59 5.46 8.20
N ARG A 682 14.83 5.50 9.31
CA ARG A 682 14.94 6.55 10.31
C ARG A 682 16.31 6.59 10.98
N THR A 683 16.86 5.41 11.29
CA THR A 683 18.18 5.26 11.89
C THR A 683 19.27 5.77 10.95
N TYR A 684 19.26 5.34 9.68
CA TYR A 684 20.26 5.76 8.69
C TYR A 684 20.15 7.24 8.28
N ARG A 685 19.00 7.87 8.50
CA ARG A 685 18.84 9.32 8.34
C ARG A 685 19.63 10.13 9.37
N ASP A 686 19.73 9.63 10.60
CA ASP A 686 20.49 10.29 11.69
C ASP A 686 21.96 9.88 11.73
N TYR A 687 22.38 8.92 10.90
CA TYR A 687 23.76 8.45 10.87
C TYR A 687 24.70 9.49 10.30
N HIS A 688 25.93 9.52 10.84
CA HIS A 688 26.96 10.38 10.29
C HIS A 688 27.31 9.90 8.87
N PRO A 689 27.46 10.82 7.90
CA PRO A 689 27.75 10.46 6.52
C PRO A 689 29.16 9.94 6.29
N ILE A 690 29.89 9.41 7.28
CA ILE A 690 31.24 8.84 7.11
C ILE A 690 31.28 7.43 7.72
N PRO A 691 31.73 6.41 6.97
CA PRO A 691 31.67 5.02 7.42
C PRO A 691 32.81 4.71 8.38
N VAL A 692 32.69 3.62 9.12
CA VAL A 692 33.84 3.02 9.82
C VAL A 692 34.84 2.50 8.77
N PRO A 693 36.16 2.66 8.95
CA PRO A 693 36.85 3.31 10.08
C PRO A 693 37.14 4.80 9.85
N LEU A 694 36.76 5.36 8.71
CA LEU A 694 37.03 6.76 8.35
C LEU A 694 36.34 7.77 9.28
N ASN A 695 35.34 7.30 10.05
CA ASN A 695 34.64 8.10 11.06
C ASN A 695 35.58 8.69 12.13
N LEU A 696 36.68 8.00 12.45
CA LEU A 696 37.71 8.48 13.38
C LEU A 696 38.30 9.83 12.96
N LEU A 697 38.69 9.97 11.70
CA LEU A 697 39.30 11.18 11.15
C LEU A 697 38.34 12.38 11.20
N SER A 698 37.06 12.13 10.94
CA SER A 698 36.04 13.17 10.97
C SER A 698 35.72 13.64 12.38
N GLN A 699 35.63 12.74 13.37
CA GLN A 699 35.39 13.14 14.76
C GLN A 699 36.58 13.93 15.32
N LEU A 700 37.81 13.55 14.97
CA LEU A 700 39.02 14.32 15.29
C LEU A 700 38.97 15.74 14.70
N PHE A 701 38.56 15.88 13.44
CA PHE A 701 38.39 17.19 12.80
C PHE A 701 37.27 18.03 13.43
N LEU A 702 36.11 17.43 13.69
CA LEU A 702 34.96 18.10 14.30
C LEU A 702 35.24 18.53 15.75
N ALA A 703 35.98 17.73 16.53
CA ALA A 703 36.40 18.09 17.88
C ALA A 703 37.33 19.31 17.89
N LEU A 704 38.19 19.45 16.88
CA LEU A 704 39.06 20.63 16.69
C LEU A 704 38.26 21.87 16.26
N CYS A 705 37.19 21.71 15.47
CA CYS A 705 36.36 22.81 14.97
C CYS A 705 35.24 23.26 15.92
N ARG A 706 34.98 22.54 17.02
CA ARG A 706 33.82 22.72 17.93
C ARG A 706 33.87 23.95 18.85
N ARG A 707 34.54 25.03 18.45
CA ARG A 707 34.60 26.29 19.22
C ARG A 707 33.78 27.44 18.63
N LYS A 708 33.12 27.26 17.48
CA LYS A 708 32.24 28.27 16.88
C LYS A 708 31.06 27.63 16.16
N SER A 709 29.91 27.52 16.81
CA SER A 709 28.60 27.82 16.20
C SER A 709 27.51 27.47 17.20
N ASN A 710 26.90 28.49 17.80
CA ASN A 710 25.63 28.37 18.51
C ASN A 710 24.79 29.58 18.08
N LYS A 711 24.29 29.53 16.83
CA LYS A 711 23.40 30.56 16.27
C LYS A 711 22.51 30.06 15.12
N TYR A 712 22.37 28.74 14.96
CA TYR A 712 21.65 28.10 13.83
C TYR A 712 20.32 27.42 14.25
N ASN A 713 20.04 27.30 15.56
CA ASN A 713 18.88 26.54 16.03
C ASN A 713 17.55 27.32 15.96
N ASP A 714 17.58 28.66 15.97
CA ASP A 714 16.35 29.49 15.98
C ASP A 714 15.58 29.50 14.65
N SER A 715 16.20 29.15 13.50
CA SER A 715 15.49 29.12 12.21
C SER A 715 14.81 27.79 11.89
N LEU A 716 15.24 26.69 12.54
CA LEU A 716 14.70 25.35 12.33
C LEU A 716 13.40 25.12 13.10
N ASP A 717 13.23 25.75 14.26
CA ASP A 717 12.03 25.58 15.08
C ASP A 717 10.78 26.23 14.41
N ASN A 718 10.91 27.40 13.76
CA ASN A 718 9.79 28.04 13.05
C ASN A 718 9.27 27.23 11.83
N ASP A 719 10.15 26.54 11.11
CA ASP A 719 9.76 25.68 9.97
C ASP A 719 8.98 24.45 10.44
N SER A 720 9.36 23.89 11.60
CA SER A 720 8.70 22.73 12.18
C SER A 720 7.27 23.02 12.66
N GLU A 721 7.03 24.21 13.23
CA GLU A 721 5.71 24.64 13.71
C GLU A 721 4.74 24.84 12.54
N THR A 722 5.21 25.48 11.46
CA THR A 722 4.42 25.68 10.23
C THR A 722 4.01 24.35 9.58
N ARG A 723 4.91 23.35 9.59
CA ARG A 723 4.63 21.99 9.08
C ARG A 723 3.65 21.21 9.95
N ALA A 724 3.67 21.43 11.26
CA ALA A 724 2.71 20.82 12.19
C ALA A 724 1.29 21.37 11.96
N GLU A 725 1.15 22.69 11.81
CA GLU A 725 -0.16 23.30 11.49
C GLU A 725 -0.71 22.80 10.14
N ALA A 726 0.15 22.65 9.13
CA ALA A 726 -0.23 22.09 7.84
C ALA A 726 -0.72 20.64 7.94
N LEU A 727 -0.08 19.84 8.80
CA LEU A 727 -0.49 18.46 9.08
C LEU A 727 -1.86 18.42 9.75
N ASP A 728 -2.10 19.25 10.77
CA ASP A 728 -3.38 19.32 11.48
C ASP A 728 -4.53 19.66 10.54
N CYS A 729 -4.33 20.66 9.67
CA CYS A 729 -5.30 21.05 8.66
C CYS A 729 -5.63 19.89 7.69
N MET A 730 -4.63 19.10 7.30
CA MET A 730 -4.83 17.95 6.42
C MET A 730 -5.57 16.81 7.12
N ILE A 731 -5.21 16.48 8.36
CA ILE A 731 -5.89 15.43 9.12
C ILE A 731 -7.35 15.78 9.37
N GLU A 732 -7.66 17.06 9.63
CA GLU A 732 -9.06 17.51 9.75
C GLU A 732 -9.88 17.27 8.47
N LYS A 733 -9.30 17.49 7.28
CA LYS A 733 -9.98 17.16 6.01
C LYS A 733 -10.21 15.66 5.86
N LEU A 734 -9.19 14.85 6.14
CA LEU A 734 -9.28 13.38 6.06
C LEU A 734 -10.31 12.83 7.04
N LYS A 735 -10.40 13.40 8.24
CA LYS A 735 -11.40 13.07 9.26
C LYS A 735 -12.83 13.27 8.76
N VAL A 736 -13.10 14.37 8.07
CA VAL A 736 -14.42 14.64 7.46
C VAL A 736 -14.77 13.57 6.43
N ILE A 737 -13.82 13.18 5.57
CA ILE A 737 -14.00 12.13 4.56
C ILE A 737 -14.27 10.77 5.23
N TYR A 738 -13.53 10.46 6.29
CA TYR A 738 -13.70 9.22 7.05
C TYR A 738 -15.10 9.13 7.66
N PHE A 739 -15.55 10.16 8.39
CA PHE A 739 -16.86 10.15 9.04
C PHE A 739 -18.02 10.15 8.04
N ALA A 740 -17.84 10.73 6.85
CA ALA A 740 -18.83 10.62 5.77
C ALA A 740 -18.99 9.18 5.27
N LYS A 741 -17.94 8.34 5.37
CA LYS A 741 -17.92 6.97 4.84
C LYS A 741 -18.26 5.90 5.88
N TYR A 742 -17.76 6.03 7.10
CA TYR A 742 -17.87 4.99 8.15
C TYR A 742 -18.73 5.42 9.34
N GLY A 743 -19.21 6.68 9.38
CA GLY A 743 -19.88 7.22 10.56
C GLY A 743 -18.95 7.31 11.77
N PHE A 744 -19.50 7.23 12.99
CA PHE A 744 -18.73 7.34 14.24
C PHE A 744 -18.23 5.99 14.79
N ALA A 745 -18.40 4.90 14.06
CA ALA A 745 -18.01 3.55 14.47
C ALA A 745 -16.66 3.15 13.87
N PHE A 746 -15.95 2.21 14.53
CA PHE A 746 -14.74 1.64 13.97
C PHE A 746 -15.02 0.84 12.70
N PRO A 747 -14.09 0.81 11.74
CA PRO A 747 -14.25 -0.02 10.55
C PRO A 747 -14.14 -1.50 10.95
N LEU A 748 -15.07 -2.33 10.46
CA LEU A 748 -15.03 -3.78 10.69
C LEU A 748 -13.74 -4.38 10.13
N SER A 749 -13.06 -5.21 10.93
CA SER A 749 -11.86 -5.96 10.51
C SER A 749 -12.18 -6.96 9.39
N ASP A 750 -11.18 -7.30 8.58
CA ASP A 750 -11.34 -8.15 7.37
C ASP A 750 -12.09 -9.47 7.62
N GLU A 751 -11.93 -10.09 8.80
CA GLU A 751 -12.60 -11.36 9.16
C GLU A 751 -14.07 -11.15 9.57
N ASN A 752 -14.37 -10.11 10.35
CA ASN A 752 -15.73 -9.81 10.79
C ASN A 752 -16.60 -9.26 9.65
N LYS A 753 -15.98 -8.58 8.68
CA LYS A 753 -16.64 -8.02 7.51
C LYS A 753 -17.25 -9.10 6.61
N ILE A 754 -16.59 -10.26 6.49
CA ILE A 754 -17.09 -11.39 5.69
C ILE A 754 -18.26 -12.07 6.41
N ASN A 755 -18.11 -12.35 7.70
CA ASN A 755 -19.14 -13.06 8.48
C ASN A 755 -20.42 -12.24 8.65
N SER A 756 -20.30 -10.92 8.88
CA SER A 756 -21.45 -10.00 8.95
C SER A 756 -22.15 -9.87 7.59
N MET A 757 -21.39 -9.72 6.50
CA MET A 757 -21.99 -9.66 5.16
C MET A 757 -22.71 -10.97 4.78
N LEU A 758 -22.18 -12.13 5.17
CA LEU A 758 -22.83 -13.42 4.91
C LEU A 758 -24.14 -13.57 5.68
N ALA A 759 -24.17 -13.23 6.98
CA ALA A 759 -25.38 -13.34 7.80
C ALA A 759 -26.50 -12.39 7.35
N GLU A 760 -26.15 -11.16 6.96
CA GLU A 760 -27.10 -10.15 6.49
C GLU A 760 -27.66 -10.48 5.09
N THR A 761 -26.85 -11.10 4.23
CA THR A 761 -27.28 -11.58 2.91
C THR A 761 -28.29 -12.73 3.01
N ASP A 762 -28.09 -13.66 3.95
CA ASP A 762 -29.01 -14.79 4.15
C ASP A 762 -30.35 -14.34 4.74
N GLY A 763 -30.36 -13.40 5.70
CA GLY A 763 -31.59 -12.84 6.25
C GLY A 763 -32.46 -12.10 5.21
N ASN A 764 -31.83 -11.34 4.32
CA ASN A 764 -32.52 -10.59 3.27
C ASN A 764 -33.11 -11.50 2.18
N ARG A 765 -32.47 -12.64 1.90
CA ARG A 765 -32.96 -13.66 0.96
C ARG A 765 -34.22 -14.35 1.47
N GLU A 766 -34.30 -14.61 2.77
CA GLU A 766 -35.45 -15.29 3.39
C GLU A 766 -36.71 -14.40 3.40
N MET A 767 -36.55 -13.10 3.71
CA MET A 767 -37.64 -12.13 3.67
C MET A 767 -38.24 -11.95 2.26
N CYS A 768 -37.40 -11.88 1.23
CA CYS A 768 -37.85 -11.74 -0.16
C CYS A 768 -38.68 -12.95 -0.62
N ASN A 769 -38.28 -14.18 -0.23
CA ASN A 769 -39.02 -15.39 -0.58
C ASN A 769 -40.40 -15.46 0.09
N GLN A 770 -40.51 -14.98 1.33
CA GLN A 770 -41.80 -14.93 2.03
C GLN A 770 -42.78 -13.94 1.38
N ILE A 771 -42.30 -12.78 0.92
CA ILE A 771 -43.12 -11.75 0.27
C ILE A 771 -43.61 -12.23 -1.10
N VAL A 772 -42.73 -12.84 -1.91
CA VAL A 772 -43.08 -13.39 -3.23
C VAL A 772 -44.20 -14.44 -3.12
N SER A 773 -44.13 -15.32 -2.12
CA SER A 773 -45.13 -16.37 -1.89
C SER A 773 -46.54 -15.85 -1.51
N ARG A 774 -46.63 -14.62 -0.99
CA ARG A 774 -47.91 -13.98 -0.61
C ARG A 774 -48.50 -13.12 -1.73
N VAL A 775 -47.67 -12.52 -2.59
CA VAL A 775 -48.12 -11.71 -3.73
C VAL A 775 -48.52 -12.58 -4.93
N PHE A 776 -47.89 -13.75 -5.09
CA PHE A 776 -48.22 -14.75 -6.11
C PHE A 776 -48.58 -16.07 -5.42
N PRO A 777 -49.88 -16.32 -5.15
CA PRO A 777 -50.30 -17.54 -4.45
C PRO A 777 -50.06 -18.79 -5.30
N ASP A 778 -49.84 -19.91 -4.62
CA ASP A 778 -49.62 -21.23 -5.21
C ASP A 778 -50.78 -21.60 -6.16
N PRO A 779 -50.51 -21.84 -7.45
CA PRO A 779 -51.54 -22.10 -8.45
C PRO A 779 -52.33 -23.39 -8.18
N SER A 780 -51.85 -24.27 -7.29
CA SER A 780 -52.57 -25.48 -6.86
C SER A 780 -53.72 -25.20 -5.87
N LYS A 781 -53.78 -24.00 -5.26
CA LYS A 781 -54.78 -23.61 -4.26
C LYS A 781 -55.88 -22.67 -4.79
N THR A 782 -55.76 -22.22 -6.04
CA THR A 782 -56.74 -21.33 -6.69
C THR A 782 -57.70 -22.13 -7.58
N ASP A 783 -59.01 -21.88 -7.43
CA ASP A 783 -60.07 -22.61 -8.13
C ASP A 783 -59.90 -22.58 -9.66
N ALA A 784 -60.03 -23.77 -10.28
CA ALA A 784 -59.76 -24.08 -11.68
C ALA A 784 -60.65 -23.37 -12.72
N LEU A 785 -61.49 -22.41 -12.32
CA LEU A 785 -62.37 -21.64 -13.20
C LEU A 785 -61.90 -20.19 -13.42
N THR A 786 -60.85 -19.75 -12.72
CA THR A 786 -60.30 -18.39 -12.82
C THR A 786 -58.79 -18.42 -13.15
N HIS A 787 -58.51 -18.25 -14.44
CA HIS A 787 -57.26 -17.77 -15.07
C HIS A 787 -56.23 -18.75 -15.63
N PHE A 788 -55.92 -18.50 -16.90
CA PHE A 788 -54.83 -19.06 -17.67
C PHE A 788 -53.49 -18.50 -17.15
N VAL A 789 -52.76 -19.31 -16.40
CA VAL A 789 -51.39 -19.02 -15.93
C VAL A 789 -50.41 -19.94 -16.69
N GLY A 790 -49.13 -19.59 -16.77
CA GLY A 790 -48.12 -20.39 -17.44
C GLY A 790 -48.11 -20.25 -18.97
N PRO A 791 -47.40 -21.13 -19.69
CA PRO A 791 -47.02 -20.92 -21.09
C PRO A 791 -48.21 -20.83 -22.04
N LEU A 792 -49.38 -21.39 -21.69
CA LEU A 792 -50.59 -21.32 -22.52
C LEU A 792 -51.23 -19.93 -22.53
N ALA A 793 -50.99 -19.11 -21.51
CA ALA A 793 -51.54 -17.76 -21.37
C ALA A 793 -50.83 -16.73 -22.26
N TRP A 794 -49.61 -17.04 -22.69
CA TRP A 794 -48.73 -16.12 -23.38
C TRP A 794 -48.45 -16.55 -24.81
N LYS A 795 -48.23 -15.56 -25.67
CA LYS A 795 -47.56 -15.73 -26.96
C LYS A 795 -46.17 -15.12 -26.82
N SER A 796 -45.16 -15.95 -26.59
CA SER A 796 -43.76 -15.54 -26.44
C SER A 796 -42.86 -16.09 -27.54
N ALA A 797 -41.72 -15.44 -27.73
CA ALA A 797 -40.59 -15.95 -28.50
C ALA A 797 -39.32 -15.63 -27.72
N GLY A 798 -38.42 -16.59 -27.46
CA GLY A 798 -37.16 -16.35 -26.73
C GLY A 798 -37.27 -16.05 -25.22
N ILE A 799 -38.49 -16.03 -24.67
CA ILE A 799 -38.79 -15.89 -23.23
C ILE A 799 -39.41 -17.20 -22.74
N HIS A 800 -38.81 -17.80 -21.71
CA HIS A 800 -39.32 -18.97 -21.02
C HIS A 800 -40.33 -18.56 -19.96
N ILE A 801 -41.40 -19.34 -19.83
CA ILE A 801 -42.55 -19.01 -18.98
C ILE A 801 -42.90 -20.23 -18.16
N GLU A 802 -42.83 -20.06 -16.85
CA GLU A 802 -43.17 -21.06 -15.85
C GLU A 802 -44.13 -20.42 -14.85
N GLU A 803 -45.40 -20.83 -14.87
CA GLU A 803 -46.47 -20.24 -14.06
C GLU A 803 -46.58 -18.70 -14.21
N TYR A 804 -46.21 -17.95 -13.17
CA TYR A 804 -46.17 -16.48 -13.15
C TYR A 804 -44.80 -15.92 -13.55
N MET A 805 -43.77 -16.75 -13.65
CA MET A 805 -42.39 -16.37 -13.91
C MET A 805 -42.10 -16.31 -15.41
N LEU A 806 -41.49 -15.21 -15.84
CA LEU A 806 -40.95 -15.04 -17.18
C LEU A 806 -39.44 -14.80 -17.09
N ALA A 807 -38.66 -15.63 -17.77
CA ALA A 807 -37.21 -15.57 -17.77
C ALA A 807 -36.66 -15.42 -19.20
N TYR A 808 -35.72 -14.50 -19.38
CA TYR A 808 -35.08 -14.32 -20.69
C TYR A 808 -34.08 -15.44 -20.97
N VAL A 809 -34.31 -16.18 -22.05
CA VAL A 809 -33.43 -17.29 -22.46
C VAL A 809 -32.61 -16.93 -23.71
N GLY A 810 -33.14 -16.02 -24.53
CA GLY A 810 -32.43 -15.40 -25.64
C GLY A 810 -32.63 -16.09 -26.99
N PRO A 811 -31.88 -15.65 -28.02
CA PRO A 811 -32.17 -15.97 -29.42
C PRO A 811 -31.99 -17.46 -29.78
N LYS A 812 -31.21 -18.21 -28.98
CA LYS A 812 -30.94 -19.63 -29.22
C LYS A 812 -32.18 -20.52 -29.07
N LEU A 813 -33.17 -20.12 -28.27
CA LEU A 813 -34.41 -20.86 -28.03
C LEU A 813 -35.63 -20.17 -28.68
N CYS A 814 -35.37 -19.25 -29.61
CA CYS A 814 -36.41 -18.61 -30.43
C CYS A 814 -36.43 -19.24 -31.84
N ASN A 815 -37.52 -19.92 -32.18
CA ASN A 815 -37.68 -20.57 -33.48
C ASN A 815 -37.54 -19.58 -34.65
N THR A 816 -38.06 -18.35 -34.52
CA THR A 816 -37.95 -17.33 -35.59
C THR A 816 -36.51 -16.84 -35.78
N CYS A 817 -35.76 -16.63 -34.69
CA CYS A 817 -34.38 -16.13 -34.73
C CYS A 817 -33.36 -17.20 -35.13
N GLN A 818 -33.70 -18.48 -35.00
CA GLN A 818 -32.86 -19.58 -35.52
C GLN A 818 -32.86 -19.63 -37.06
N PHE A 819 -33.98 -19.29 -37.73
CA PHE A 819 -34.14 -19.51 -39.17
C PHE A 819 -34.11 -18.23 -40.05
N ILE A 820 -34.42 -17.05 -39.51
CA ILE A 820 -34.63 -15.84 -40.34
C ILE A 820 -33.55 -14.76 -40.10
N SER A 821 -33.44 -14.24 -38.88
CA SER A 821 -32.39 -13.27 -38.51
C SER A 821 -32.24 -13.19 -36.99
N ARG A 822 -31.02 -12.95 -36.48
CA ARG A 822 -30.78 -12.84 -35.03
C ARG A 822 -31.29 -11.49 -34.53
N HIS A 823 -32.43 -11.47 -33.84
CA HIS A 823 -32.90 -10.32 -33.07
C HIS A 823 -32.40 -10.40 -31.62
N GLU A 824 -31.91 -9.27 -31.10
CA GLU A 824 -31.44 -9.17 -29.70
C GLU A 824 -32.59 -8.93 -28.70
N PHE A 825 -33.75 -8.47 -29.17
CA PHE A 825 -34.93 -8.20 -28.35
C PHE A 825 -36.03 -9.23 -28.60
N HIS A 826 -36.63 -9.69 -27.51
CA HIS A 826 -37.70 -10.67 -27.50
C HIS A 826 -38.84 -10.23 -26.59
N GLY A 827 -40.05 -10.71 -26.87
CA GLY A 827 -41.22 -10.30 -26.12
C GLY A 827 -42.23 -11.42 -25.92
N ALA A 828 -43.08 -11.21 -24.92
CA ALA A 828 -44.20 -12.03 -24.54
C ALA A 828 -45.45 -11.15 -24.51
N ARG A 829 -46.43 -11.48 -25.35
CA ARG A 829 -47.74 -10.83 -25.36
C ARG A 829 -48.75 -11.74 -24.68
N TYR A 830 -49.56 -11.20 -23.77
CA TYR A 830 -50.65 -11.96 -23.18
C TYR A 830 -51.71 -12.28 -24.25
N LYS A 831 -52.30 -13.48 -24.21
CA LYS A 831 -53.31 -13.89 -25.21
C LYS A 831 -54.68 -13.25 -24.98
N MET A 832 -55.01 -12.92 -23.73
CA MET A 832 -56.24 -12.19 -23.39
C MET A 832 -56.00 -10.67 -23.47
N PRO A 833 -56.90 -9.91 -24.13
CA PRO A 833 -56.80 -8.45 -24.14
C PRO A 833 -57.20 -7.85 -22.79
N PHE A 834 -56.78 -6.61 -22.54
CA PHE A 834 -57.36 -5.83 -21.46
C PHE A 834 -58.88 -5.69 -21.67
N SER A 835 -59.65 -5.76 -20.60
CA SER A 835 -61.11 -5.60 -20.62
C SER A 835 -61.58 -4.92 -19.33
N ARG A 836 -62.86 -4.52 -19.26
CA ARG A 836 -63.45 -3.98 -18.03
C ARG A 836 -63.35 -4.93 -16.83
N ALA A 837 -63.40 -6.24 -17.08
CA ALA A 837 -63.28 -7.25 -16.04
C ALA A 837 -61.83 -7.45 -15.57
N VAL A 838 -60.83 -7.23 -16.44
CA VAL A 838 -59.39 -7.36 -16.14
C VAL A 838 -58.60 -6.19 -16.70
N PRO A 839 -58.69 -5.00 -16.07
CA PRO A 839 -58.10 -3.78 -16.61
C PRO A 839 -56.63 -3.58 -16.24
N LYS A 840 -56.06 -4.37 -15.30
CA LYS A 840 -54.74 -4.12 -14.72
C LYS A 840 -53.76 -5.28 -14.96
N PHE A 841 -52.50 -4.92 -15.25
CA PHE A 841 -51.37 -5.83 -15.46
C PHE A 841 -50.22 -5.43 -14.52
N GLU A 842 -49.72 -6.37 -13.74
CA GLU A 842 -48.71 -6.17 -12.70
C GLU A 842 -47.45 -6.99 -13.00
N VAL A 843 -46.27 -6.37 -12.87
CA VAL A 843 -44.96 -7.01 -13.14
C VAL A 843 -43.98 -6.66 -12.03
N ILE A 844 -43.39 -7.67 -11.38
CA ILE A 844 -42.34 -7.52 -10.37
C ILE A 844 -40.99 -7.92 -10.96
N MET A 845 -39.98 -7.09 -10.76
CA MET A 845 -38.61 -7.37 -11.18
C MET A 845 -37.88 -8.23 -10.15
N GLN A 846 -37.70 -9.53 -10.42
CA GLN A 846 -36.94 -10.42 -9.51
C GLN A 846 -35.44 -10.33 -9.73
N GLU A 847 -35.01 -10.25 -10.99
CA GLU A 847 -33.59 -10.10 -11.36
C GLU A 847 -33.48 -9.26 -12.63
N GLY A 848 -32.55 -8.32 -12.64
CA GLY A 848 -32.37 -7.38 -13.74
C GLY A 848 -31.32 -7.76 -14.79
N GLY A 849 -30.40 -8.66 -14.44
CA GLY A 849 -29.20 -8.90 -15.25
C GLY A 849 -28.35 -7.64 -15.49
N MET A 850 -27.19 -7.80 -16.14
CA MET A 850 -26.19 -6.73 -16.33
C MET A 850 -26.71 -5.45 -17.03
N LYS A 851 -27.78 -5.54 -17.83
CA LYS A 851 -28.29 -4.40 -18.62
C LYS A 851 -29.68 -3.92 -18.23
N ARG A 852 -30.42 -4.63 -17.38
CA ARG A 852 -31.78 -4.26 -16.91
C ARG A 852 -32.79 -3.91 -18.01
N GLU A 853 -32.59 -4.39 -19.23
CA GLU A 853 -33.43 -4.05 -20.39
C GLU A 853 -34.76 -4.82 -20.37
N LEU A 854 -35.66 -4.39 -19.49
CA LEU A 854 -37.05 -4.84 -19.37
C LEU A 854 -38.00 -3.75 -19.89
N VAL A 855 -39.03 -4.14 -20.65
CA VAL A 855 -40.06 -3.22 -21.16
C VAL A 855 -41.45 -3.78 -20.86
N VAL A 856 -42.28 -3.00 -20.16
CA VAL A 856 -43.66 -3.36 -19.83
C VAL A 856 -44.61 -2.40 -20.54
N GLY A 857 -45.64 -2.89 -21.22
CA GLY A 857 -46.51 -1.99 -21.96
C GLY A 857 -47.71 -2.62 -22.64
N VAL A 858 -48.28 -1.86 -23.57
CA VAL A 858 -49.54 -2.20 -24.26
C VAL A 858 -49.32 -2.21 -25.77
N VAL A 859 -49.79 -3.28 -26.42
CA VAL A 859 -49.63 -3.50 -27.86
C VAL A 859 -50.93 -3.99 -28.51
N GLY A 860 -51.03 -3.88 -29.84
CA GLY A 860 -52.16 -4.41 -30.61
C GLY A 860 -52.07 -5.92 -30.90
N ALA A 861 -53.19 -6.52 -31.34
CA ALA A 861 -53.31 -7.95 -31.61
C ALA A 861 -52.23 -8.55 -32.54
N ARG A 862 -51.83 -7.78 -33.57
CA ARG A 862 -50.88 -8.18 -34.62
C ARG A 862 -49.44 -7.66 -34.38
N HIS A 863 -49.12 -7.23 -33.16
CA HIS A 863 -47.77 -6.76 -32.82
C HIS A 863 -46.73 -7.89 -32.94
N ASP A 864 -45.57 -7.55 -33.50
CA ASP A 864 -44.42 -8.46 -33.62
C ASP A 864 -43.66 -8.50 -32.29
N VAL A 865 -43.51 -9.70 -31.74
CA VAL A 865 -42.86 -9.92 -30.43
C VAL A 865 -41.37 -9.58 -30.43
N HIS A 866 -40.72 -9.47 -31.59
CA HIS A 866 -39.32 -9.01 -31.70
C HIS A 866 -39.20 -7.48 -31.81
N ARG A 867 -40.32 -6.73 -31.80
CA ARG A 867 -40.31 -5.26 -31.84
C ARG A 867 -40.65 -4.67 -30.49
N VAL A 868 -39.84 -3.70 -30.08
CA VAL A 868 -40.02 -2.98 -28.81
C VAL A 868 -41.28 -2.11 -28.87
N PRO A 869 -42.19 -2.19 -27.87
CA PRO A 869 -43.32 -1.26 -27.74
C PRO A 869 -42.85 0.20 -27.67
N GLY A 870 -43.65 1.13 -28.17
CA GLY A 870 -43.28 2.55 -28.29
C GLY A 870 -42.46 2.89 -29.55
N LYS A 871 -41.94 1.90 -30.29
CA LYS A 871 -41.32 2.09 -31.63
C LYS A 871 -42.29 1.81 -32.79
N VAL A 872 -43.48 1.28 -32.50
CA VAL A 872 -44.51 0.90 -33.49
C VAL A 872 -45.77 1.72 -33.23
N ARG A 873 -46.49 2.13 -34.28
CA ARG A 873 -47.72 2.94 -34.17
C ARG A 873 -48.72 2.35 -33.19
N HIS A 874 -49.33 3.19 -32.37
CA HIS A 874 -50.35 2.84 -31.38
C HIS A 874 -49.86 1.83 -30.33
N THR A 875 -48.57 1.84 -30.00
CA THR A 875 -48.01 1.05 -28.89
C THR A 875 -47.37 1.97 -27.87
N VAL A 876 -47.35 1.53 -26.62
CA VAL A 876 -46.71 2.24 -25.50
C VAL A 876 -45.91 1.25 -24.67
N GLY A 877 -44.71 1.65 -24.26
CA GLY A 877 -43.83 0.83 -23.43
C GLY A 877 -43.12 1.66 -22.38
N TYR A 878 -43.15 1.18 -21.14
CA TYR A 878 -42.32 1.66 -20.05
C TYR A 878 -41.02 0.87 -20.04
N HIS A 879 -39.92 1.55 -20.36
CA HIS A 879 -38.57 0.99 -20.35
C HIS A 879 -37.98 1.10 -18.93
N ALA A 880 -37.82 -0.04 -18.27
CA ALA A 880 -37.38 -0.14 -16.88
C ALA A 880 -35.95 0.41 -16.67
N CYS A 881 -35.02 0.12 -17.60
CA CYS A 881 -33.59 0.45 -17.45
C CYS A 881 -33.27 1.94 -17.41
N ASN A 882 -34.06 2.77 -18.08
CA ASN A 882 -33.82 4.21 -18.19
C ASN A 882 -35.02 5.04 -17.73
N GLY A 883 -36.05 4.39 -17.20
CA GLY A 883 -37.27 5.05 -16.73
C GLY A 883 -38.11 5.68 -17.84
N HIS A 884 -37.77 5.50 -19.11
CA HIS A 884 -38.46 6.18 -20.20
C HIS A 884 -39.77 5.49 -20.58
N ILE A 885 -40.85 6.25 -20.65
CA ILE A 885 -42.12 5.79 -21.17
C ILE A 885 -42.27 6.30 -22.60
N VAL A 886 -42.30 5.38 -23.54
CA VAL A 886 -42.23 5.66 -24.96
C VAL A 886 -43.55 5.32 -25.63
N HIS A 887 -44.15 6.31 -26.29
CA HIS A 887 -45.37 6.15 -27.08
C HIS A 887 -45.15 6.60 -28.53
N CYS A 888 -45.71 5.87 -29.49
CA CYS A 888 -45.69 6.25 -30.90
C CYS A 888 -47.12 6.46 -31.40
N ASP A 889 -47.43 7.68 -31.82
CA ASP A 889 -48.77 8.09 -32.24
C ASP A 889 -49.15 7.58 -33.65
N GLY A 890 -50.34 7.96 -34.12
CA GLY A 890 -50.83 7.60 -35.46
C GLY A 890 -50.03 8.23 -36.62
N SER A 891 -49.33 9.34 -36.39
CA SER A 891 -48.45 10.03 -37.34
C SER A 891 -47.02 9.49 -37.36
N ASN A 892 -46.73 8.44 -36.59
CA ASN A 892 -45.41 7.83 -36.45
C ASN A 892 -44.39 8.72 -35.70
N THR A 893 -44.88 9.72 -34.97
CA THR A 893 -44.08 10.59 -34.10
C THR A 893 -43.90 9.94 -32.73
N LYS A 894 -42.64 9.91 -32.27
CA LYS A 894 -42.24 9.26 -31.02
C LYS A 894 -42.25 10.28 -29.88
N HIS A 895 -43.08 10.03 -28.88
CA HIS A 895 -43.10 10.79 -27.63
C HIS A 895 -42.36 9.99 -26.55
N ILE A 896 -41.44 10.65 -25.85
CA ILE A 896 -40.68 10.08 -24.74
C ILE A 896 -41.02 10.91 -23.51
N ILE A 897 -41.50 10.24 -22.46
CA ILE A 897 -41.79 10.83 -21.16
C ILE A 897 -40.78 10.23 -20.18
N GLU A 898 -40.12 11.08 -19.41
CA GLU A 898 -39.20 10.64 -18.36
C GLU A 898 -40.02 10.18 -17.14
N GLY A 899 -39.75 8.97 -16.68
CA GLY A 899 -40.29 8.40 -15.45
C GLY A 899 -39.18 7.78 -14.59
N PRO A 900 -39.51 7.22 -13.42
CA PRO A 900 -38.52 6.62 -12.53
C PRO A 900 -37.88 5.37 -13.15
N VAL A 901 -36.61 5.12 -12.83
CA VAL A 901 -35.91 3.87 -13.17
C VAL A 901 -36.40 2.75 -12.24
N VAL A 902 -36.53 1.54 -12.77
CA VAL A 902 -37.05 0.38 -12.03
C VAL A 902 -35.90 -0.55 -11.60
N TYR A 903 -35.95 -0.97 -10.34
CA TYR A 903 -34.95 -1.81 -9.69
C TYR A 903 -35.51 -3.16 -9.24
N ARG A 904 -34.63 -4.04 -8.76
CA ARG A 904 -35.02 -5.34 -8.23
C ARG A 904 -35.98 -5.15 -7.04
N GLY A 905 -37.09 -5.87 -7.04
CA GLY A 905 -38.15 -5.79 -6.03
C GLY A 905 -39.30 -4.85 -6.41
N ASP A 906 -39.09 -3.92 -7.35
CA ASP A 906 -40.13 -2.96 -7.75
C ASP A 906 -41.28 -3.62 -8.52
N LEU A 907 -42.49 -3.14 -8.25
CA LEU A 907 -43.75 -3.51 -8.87
C LEU A 907 -44.17 -2.45 -9.90
N ILE A 908 -44.11 -2.80 -11.18
CA ILE A 908 -44.65 -2.02 -12.29
C ILE A 908 -46.13 -2.37 -12.49
N GLY A 909 -47.01 -1.40 -12.40
CA GLY A 909 -48.43 -1.52 -12.75
C GLY A 909 -48.76 -0.85 -14.08
N CYS A 910 -49.57 -1.49 -14.90
CA CYS A 910 -50.13 -0.97 -16.14
C CYS A 910 -51.64 -1.18 -16.16
N ARG A 911 -52.43 -0.09 -16.13
CA ARG A 911 -53.91 -0.13 -16.08
C ARG A 911 -54.50 0.52 -17.32
N ALA A 912 -55.48 -0.12 -17.96
CA ALA A 912 -56.28 0.45 -19.03
C ALA A 912 -57.60 1.02 -18.46
N GLY A 913 -57.79 2.34 -18.58
CA GLY A 913 -58.97 3.05 -18.06
C GLY A 913 -60.18 2.94 -18.97
N PHE A 914 -60.86 1.79 -19.00
CA PHE A 914 -62.06 1.59 -19.82
C PHE A 914 -63.28 2.40 -19.36
N ASP A 915 -63.28 2.88 -18.12
CA ASP A 915 -64.34 3.70 -17.55
C ASP A 915 -64.13 5.20 -17.88
N GLU A 916 -62.92 5.56 -18.30
CA GLU A 916 -62.44 6.93 -18.57
C GLU A 916 -62.17 7.13 -20.08
N ALA A 917 -62.72 6.25 -20.94
CA ALA A 917 -62.50 6.27 -22.38
C ALA A 917 -63.50 7.20 -23.09
N GLU A 918 -63.00 8.23 -23.76
CA GLU A 918 -63.78 9.21 -24.53
C GLU A 918 -63.28 9.28 -26.00
N ASP A 919 -64.20 9.52 -26.94
CA ASP A 919 -63.90 9.77 -28.38
C ASP A 919 -62.92 8.81 -29.08
N GLY A 920 -63.03 7.50 -28.79
CA GLY A 920 -62.22 6.48 -29.46
C GLY A 920 -60.76 6.46 -29.02
N VAL A 921 -60.47 6.92 -27.80
CA VAL A 921 -59.16 6.91 -27.17
C VAL A 921 -59.30 6.37 -25.74
N ILE A 922 -58.37 5.50 -25.31
CA ILE A 922 -58.32 4.92 -23.97
C ILE A 922 -57.07 5.38 -23.23
N PRO A 923 -57.19 5.87 -21.98
CA PRO A 923 -56.02 6.20 -21.17
C PRO A 923 -55.37 4.94 -20.59
N ILE A 924 -54.05 4.84 -20.75
CA ILE A 924 -53.20 3.83 -20.11
C ILE A 924 -52.42 4.49 -18.99
N PHE A 925 -52.58 3.98 -17.78
CA PHE A 925 -51.90 4.44 -16.58
C PHE A 925 -50.73 3.52 -16.26
N PHE A 926 -49.56 4.12 -16.05
CA PHE A 926 -48.41 3.41 -15.48
C PHE A 926 -48.22 3.83 -14.03
N SER A 927 -47.97 2.86 -13.16
CA SER A 927 -47.63 3.07 -11.76
C SER A 927 -46.37 2.30 -11.40
N LEU A 928 -45.60 2.80 -10.43
CA LEU A 928 -44.46 2.11 -9.85
C LEU A 928 -44.68 2.05 -8.33
N ASN A 929 -44.68 0.86 -7.75
CA ASN A 929 -44.92 0.63 -6.32
C ASN A 929 -46.19 1.34 -5.82
N GLY A 930 -47.29 1.19 -6.57
CA GLY A 930 -48.57 1.81 -6.25
C GLY A 930 -48.69 3.30 -6.60
N GLN A 931 -47.59 4.04 -6.80
CA GLN A 931 -47.63 5.46 -7.16
C GLN A 931 -47.83 5.68 -8.66
N PRO A 932 -48.75 6.57 -9.09
CA PRO A 932 -48.98 6.85 -10.50
C PRO A 932 -47.78 7.61 -11.10
N VAL A 933 -47.20 7.08 -12.18
CA VAL A 933 -46.07 7.68 -12.90
C VAL A 933 -46.55 8.57 -14.03
N THR A 934 -47.40 8.02 -14.92
CA THR A 934 -47.91 8.78 -16.08
C THR A 934 -49.20 8.19 -16.64
N GLN A 935 -49.90 8.98 -17.44
CA GLN A 935 -51.09 8.59 -18.19
C GLN A 935 -50.86 8.88 -19.68
N ILE A 936 -51.12 7.89 -20.54
CA ILE A 936 -50.93 7.99 -21.98
C ILE A 936 -52.21 7.58 -22.70
N SER A 937 -52.70 8.45 -23.56
CA SER A 937 -53.89 8.23 -24.36
C SER A 937 -53.57 7.41 -25.61
N VAL A 938 -54.14 6.21 -25.74
CA VAL A 938 -53.94 5.29 -26.88
C VAL A 938 -55.23 5.18 -27.68
N LYS A 939 -55.17 5.28 -29.01
CA LYS A 939 -56.38 5.14 -29.86
C LYS A 939 -57.02 3.75 -29.67
N PHE A 940 -58.32 3.74 -29.39
CA PHE A 940 -59.12 2.54 -29.15
C PHE A 940 -60.53 2.69 -29.75
N GLU A 941 -60.81 1.93 -30.80
CA GLU A 941 -62.15 1.81 -31.41
C GLU A 941 -62.90 0.62 -30.77
N PRO A 942 -64.00 0.87 -30.02
CA PRO A 942 -64.78 -0.17 -29.36
C PRO A 942 -65.22 -1.25 -30.36
N GLY A 943 -64.86 -2.51 -30.10
CA GLY A 943 -65.23 -3.66 -30.93
C GLY A 943 -64.35 -3.93 -32.17
N ARG A 944 -63.46 -3.01 -32.58
CA ARG A 944 -62.54 -3.21 -33.73
C ARG A 944 -61.08 -3.33 -33.34
N SER A 945 -60.63 -2.60 -32.32
CA SER A 945 -59.25 -2.66 -31.84
C SER A 945 -59.18 -3.29 -30.46
N GLN A 946 -58.33 -4.30 -30.29
CA GLN A 946 -58.05 -4.92 -29.00
C GLN A 946 -56.61 -4.62 -28.58
N ILE A 947 -56.44 -4.23 -27.31
CA ILE A 947 -55.15 -3.93 -26.70
C ILE A 947 -54.75 -5.04 -25.73
N PHE A 948 -53.47 -5.41 -25.75
CA PHE A 948 -52.93 -6.55 -25.01
C PHE A 948 -51.75 -6.12 -24.13
N PRO A 949 -51.61 -6.71 -22.94
CA PRO A 949 -50.40 -6.57 -22.14
C PRO A 949 -49.20 -7.20 -22.85
N PHE A 950 -48.06 -6.54 -22.72
CA PHE A 950 -46.81 -6.96 -23.34
C PHE A 950 -45.63 -6.78 -22.38
N LEU A 951 -44.71 -7.73 -22.46
CA LEU A 951 -43.46 -7.73 -21.72
C LEU A 951 -42.30 -8.04 -22.67
N GLY A 952 -41.22 -7.26 -22.63
CA GLY A 952 -40.07 -7.41 -23.51
C GLY A 952 -38.74 -7.40 -22.77
N MET A 953 -37.77 -8.16 -23.28
CA MET A 953 -36.46 -8.41 -22.67
C MET A 953 -35.36 -8.54 -23.73
N SER A 954 -34.13 -8.10 -23.45
CA SER A 954 -32.99 -8.21 -24.38
C SER A 954 -31.65 -8.68 -23.79
N HIS A 955 -31.60 -9.12 -22.52
CA HIS A 955 -30.36 -9.60 -21.89
C HIS A 955 -30.56 -10.82 -20.98
N GLN A 956 -29.56 -11.72 -20.92
CA GLN A 956 -29.56 -12.87 -20.02
C GLN A 956 -29.50 -12.44 -18.55
N GLY A 957 -30.13 -13.22 -17.68
CA GLY A 957 -30.24 -12.92 -16.25
C GLY A 957 -31.47 -12.10 -15.85
N ILE A 958 -32.33 -11.70 -16.80
CA ILE A 958 -33.60 -11.04 -16.46
C ILE A 958 -34.64 -12.10 -16.05
N ARG A 959 -35.20 -11.95 -14.84
CA ARG A 959 -36.36 -12.72 -14.34
C ARG A 959 -37.41 -11.79 -13.75
N VAL A 960 -38.66 -12.01 -14.10
CA VAL A 960 -39.80 -11.22 -13.63
C VAL A 960 -40.98 -12.11 -13.30
N LEU A 961 -41.83 -11.65 -12.40
CA LEU A 961 -43.15 -12.25 -12.14
C LEU A 961 -44.23 -11.34 -12.72
N ALA A 962 -45.20 -11.88 -13.45
CA ALA A 962 -46.24 -11.09 -14.09
C ALA A 962 -47.63 -11.73 -13.95
N LYS A 963 -48.66 -10.91 -13.67
CA LYS A 963 -50.07 -11.35 -13.59
C LYS A 963 -51.06 -10.28 -14.04
N MET A 964 -52.26 -10.73 -14.43
CA MET A 964 -53.43 -9.87 -14.67
C MET A 964 -54.27 -9.75 -13.39
N ARG A 965 -54.90 -8.60 -13.17
CA ARG A 965 -55.78 -8.31 -12.03
C ARG A 965 -57.17 -7.86 -12.48
N HIS A 966 -58.18 -8.19 -11.66
CA HIS A 966 -59.56 -7.77 -11.82
C HIS A 966 -59.78 -6.29 -11.43
N SER A 967 -60.95 -5.74 -11.75
CA SER A 967 -61.32 -4.37 -11.37
C SER A 967 -61.70 -4.28 -9.88
N ASP A 968 -61.39 -3.14 -9.26
CA ASP A 968 -61.56 -2.92 -7.81
C ASP A 968 -63.03 -3.06 -7.34
N VAL A 969 -64.00 -2.80 -8.21
CA VAL A 969 -65.45 -2.93 -7.92
C VAL A 969 -65.85 -4.39 -7.70
N GLN A 970 -65.23 -5.33 -8.41
CA GLN A 970 -65.45 -6.77 -8.25
C GLN A 970 -64.68 -7.33 -7.04
N GLU A 971 -63.51 -6.77 -6.72
CA GLU A 971 -62.77 -7.12 -5.48
C GLU A 971 -63.56 -6.72 -4.22
N GLN A 972 -64.35 -5.66 -4.27
CA GLN A 972 -65.16 -5.22 -3.12
C GLN A 972 -66.40 -6.11 -2.91
N GLU A 973 -67.05 -6.57 -3.99
CA GLU A 973 -68.11 -7.59 -3.93
C GLU A 973 -67.59 -8.97 -3.53
N GLU A 974 -66.40 -9.38 -3.98
CA GLU A 974 -65.76 -10.64 -3.56
C GLU A 974 -65.24 -10.58 -2.11
N ARG A 975 -64.69 -9.43 -1.65
CA ARG A 975 -64.29 -9.22 -0.24
C ARG A 975 -65.47 -9.13 0.71
N GLU A 976 -66.62 -8.62 0.28
CA GLU A 976 -67.85 -8.64 1.10
C GLU A 976 -68.45 -10.05 1.19
N SER A 977 -68.11 -10.96 0.28
CA SER A 977 -68.53 -12.37 0.31
C SER A 977 -67.64 -13.29 1.17
N LEU A 978 -66.41 -12.85 1.51
CA LEU A 978 -65.47 -13.54 2.37
C LEU A 978 -65.32 -12.77 3.70
N GLY A 979 -65.94 -13.31 4.74
CA GLY A 979 -66.17 -12.66 6.03
C GLY A 979 -64.97 -11.99 6.72
N SER A 980 -65.32 -11.01 7.54
CA SER A 980 -64.46 -10.09 8.30
C SER A 980 -63.36 -10.75 9.16
N SER A 981 -62.09 -10.54 8.80
CA SER A 981 -60.98 -10.54 9.78
C SER A 981 -59.75 -9.69 9.41
N ASP A 982 -59.71 -9.02 8.27
CA ASP A 982 -58.46 -8.44 7.74
C ASP A 982 -58.36 -6.90 7.85
N HIS A 983 -59.02 -6.28 8.82
CA HIS A 983 -58.90 -4.83 9.00
C HIS A 983 -57.54 -4.36 9.56
N ASP A 984 -56.74 -5.25 10.17
CA ASP A 984 -55.40 -4.91 10.68
C ASP A 984 -54.28 -5.03 9.63
N PHE A 985 -54.51 -5.79 8.54
CA PHE A 985 -53.44 -6.13 7.60
C PHE A 985 -53.11 -5.04 6.56
N ALA A 986 -54.05 -4.14 6.27
CA ALA A 986 -53.83 -3.06 5.30
C ALA A 986 -52.83 -2.00 5.81
N SER A 987 -52.70 -1.84 7.13
CA SER A 987 -51.75 -0.90 7.75
C SER A 987 -50.30 -1.38 7.67
N ILE A 988 -50.08 -2.70 7.62
CA ILE A 988 -48.75 -3.33 7.51
C ILE A 988 -48.18 -3.18 6.08
N PHE A 989 -49.04 -3.05 5.07
CA PHE A 989 -48.61 -2.91 3.67
C PHE A 989 -47.88 -1.59 3.40
N SER A 990 -48.26 -0.47 4.03
CA SER A 990 -47.55 0.81 3.83
C SER A 990 -46.17 0.84 4.47
N GLU A 991 -45.97 0.09 5.55
CA GLU A 991 -44.69 0.00 6.27
C GLU A 991 -43.72 -0.95 5.56
N ALA A 992 -44.24 -2.02 4.94
CA ALA A 992 -43.46 -2.92 4.08
C ALA A 992 -43.03 -2.24 2.75
N GLU A 993 -43.86 -1.38 2.18
CA GLU A 993 -43.49 -0.54 1.02
C GLU A 993 -42.37 0.46 1.38
N GLN A 994 -42.36 0.98 2.61
CA GLN A 994 -41.27 1.84 3.10
C GLN A 994 -39.96 1.07 3.34
N ASN A 995 -40.02 -0.18 3.77
CA ASN A 995 -38.82 -1.01 3.96
C ASN A 995 -38.19 -1.48 2.65
N MET A 996 -38.94 -1.48 1.54
CA MET A 996 -38.39 -1.76 0.21
C MET A 996 -37.45 -0.64 -0.29
N ILE A 997 -37.61 0.59 0.23
CA ILE A 997 -36.76 1.75 -0.10
C ILE A 997 -35.36 1.62 0.53
N LEU A 998 -35.20 0.81 1.59
CA LEU A 998 -33.91 0.62 2.27
C LEU A 998 -32.96 -0.33 1.51
N CYS A 999 -33.42 -1.02 0.48
CA CYS A 999 -32.59 -1.90 -0.36
C CYS A 999 -31.73 -1.14 -1.40
N GLN A 1000 -31.89 0.18 -1.52
CA GLN A 1000 -31.24 1.00 -2.56
C GLN A 1000 -29.73 1.28 -2.31
N THR A 1001 -29.15 0.89 -1.18
CA THR A 1001 -27.75 1.24 -0.86
C THR A 1001 -26.68 0.22 -1.27
N PHE A 1002 -27.03 -0.96 -1.80
CA PHE A 1002 -26.03 -2.01 -2.09
C PHE A 1002 -25.87 -2.40 -3.56
N GLU A 1003 -26.63 -1.80 -4.50
CA GLU A 1003 -26.50 -2.10 -5.93
C GLU A 1003 -25.11 -1.80 -6.53
N SER A 1004 -24.30 -0.96 -5.88
CA SER A 1004 -22.93 -0.67 -6.34
C SER A 1004 -21.90 -1.74 -5.93
N VAL A 1005 -22.20 -2.59 -4.95
CA VAL A 1005 -21.21 -3.54 -4.39
C VAL A 1005 -21.30 -4.90 -5.09
N GLU A 1006 -22.51 -5.34 -5.46
CA GLU A 1006 -22.73 -6.62 -6.15
C GLU A 1006 -22.31 -6.54 -7.63
N GLU A 1007 -22.58 -5.40 -8.31
CA GLU A 1007 -22.06 -5.13 -9.66
C GLU A 1007 -20.51 -5.02 -9.67
N VAL A 1008 -19.89 -4.48 -8.61
CA VAL A 1008 -18.42 -4.43 -8.45
C VAL A 1008 -17.84 -5.81 -8.14
N LYS A 1009 -18.56 -6.65 -7.38
CA LYS A 1009 -18.16 -8.02 -7.07
C LYS A 1009 -18.23 -8.92 -8.29
N GLU A 1010 -19.33 -8.91 -9.06
CA GLU A 1010 -19.41 -9.65 -10.33
C GLU A 1010 -18.36 -9.17 -11.34
N SER A 1011 -18.11 -7.86 -11.41
CA SER A 1011 -17.06 -7.31 -12.28
C SER A 1011 -15.66 -7.75 -11.83
N SER A 1012 -15.41 -7.83 -10.52
CA SER A 1012 -14.16 -8.29 -9.94
C SER A 1012 -13.95 -9.79 -10.16
N ASP A 1013 -14.99 -10.59 -9.96
CA ASP A 1013 -14.95 -12.05 -10.12
C ASP A 1013 -14.74 -12.42 -11.60
N LEU A 1014 -15.41 -11.74 -12.54
CA LEU A 1014 -15.18 -11.90 -13.98
C LEU A 1014 -13.76 -11.45 -14.41
N LEU A 1015 -13.23 -10.38 -13.80
CA LEU A 1015 -11.84 -9.95 -14.04
C LEU A 1015 -10.84 -10.97 -13.51
N GLN A 1016 -11.12 -11.54 -12.34
CA GLN A 1016 -10.27 -12.56 -11.74
C GLN A 1016 -10.28 -13.84 -12.57
N GLU A 1017 -11.44 -14.27 -13.06
CA GLU A 1017 -11.59 -15.44 -13.91
C GLU A 1017 -10.89 -15.24 -15.27
N PHE A 1018 -11.03 -14.07 -15.89
CA PHE A 1018 -10.33 -13.71 -17.13
C PHE A 1018 -8.81 -13.63 -16.95
N VAL A 1019 -8.34 -13.07 -15.83
CA VAL A 1019 -6.91 -13.01 -15.50
C VAL A 1019 -6.38 -14.42 -15.26
N GLN A 1020 -7.13 -15.28 -14.58
CA GLN A 1020 -6.73 -16.65 -14.29
C GLN A 1020 -6.65 -17.49 -15.58
N GLU A 1021 -7.62 -17.37 -16.49
CA GLU A 1021 -7.59 -18.01 -17.82
C GLU A 1021 -6.37 -17.54 -18.63
N LYS A 1022 -6.05 -16.24 -18.60
CA LYS A 1022 -4.87 -15.69 -19.28
C LYS A 1022 -3.56 -16.17 -18.66
N VAL A 1023 -3.49 -16.26 -17.33
CA VAL A 1023 -2.31 -16.76 -16.62
C VAL A 1023 -2.10 -18.25 -16.91
N GLU A 1024 -3.15 -19.06 -16.97
CA GLU A 1024 -3.04 -20.47 -17.36
C GLU A 1024 -2.59 -20.64 -18.80
N ALA A 1025 -3.14 -19.85 -19.74
CA ALA A 1025 -2.70 -19.86 -21.14
C ALA A 1025 -1.22 -19.47 -21.28
N ILE A 1026 -0.76 -18.44 -20.56
CA ILE A 1026 0.65 -18.03 -20.54
C ILE A 1026 1.52 -19.11 -19.90
N THR A 1027 1.05 -19.75 -18.82
CA THR A 1027 1.78 -20.81 -18.12
C THR A 1027 1.97 -22.04 -19.01
N GLN A 1028 0.95 -22.42 -19.78
CA GLN A 1028 1.05 -23.49 -20.77
C GLN A 1028 2.04 -23.15 -21.90
N GLU A 1029 2.01 -21.91 -22.40
CA GLU A 1029 2.94 -21.48 -23.45
C GLU A 1029 4.40 -21.45 -22.93
N VAL A 1030 4.62 -20.99 -21.70
CA VAL A 1030 5.94 -21.02 -21.03
C VAL A 1030 6.42 -22.46 -20.83
N LYS A 1031 5.53 -23.38 -20.44
CA LYS A 1031 5.88 -24.79 -20.27
C LYS A 1031 6.29 -25.42 -21.61
N LYS A 1032 5.56 -25.11 -22.69
CA LYS A 1032 5.90 -25.56 -24.05
C LYS A 1032 7.24 -24.98 -24.53
N GLN A 1033 7.53 -23.72 -24.24
CA GLN A 1033 8.83 -23.12 -24.55
C GLN A 1033 9.97 -23.76 -23.74
N LYS A 1034 9.74 -24.07 -22.46
CA LYS A 1034 10.70 -24.78 -21.62
C LYS A 1034 11.03 -26.17 -22.16
N GLU A 1035 10.02 -26.96 -22.55
CA GLU A 1035 10.20 -28.28 -23.16
C GLU A 1035 10.97 -28.18 -24.50
N THR A 1036 10.67 -27.15 -25.30
CA THR A 1036 11.41 -26.90 -26.56
C THR A 1036 12.88 -26.55 -26.30
N PHE A 1037 13.15 -25.76 -25.26
CA PHE A 1037 14.50 -25.37 -24.86
C PHE A 1037 15.30 -26.55 -24.28
N GLU A 1038 14.67 -27.40 -23.47
CA GLU A 1038 15.27 -28.63 -22.94
C GLU A 1038 15.63 -29.61 -24.08
N GLU A 1039 14.78 -29.74 -25.10
CA GLU A 1039 15.09 -30.56 -26.28
C GLU A 1039 16.23 -29.97 -27.13
N GLN A 1040 16.32 -28.64 -27.25
CA GLN A 1040 17.47 -28.00 -27.92
C GLN A 1040 18.76 -28.20 -27.14
N ASN A 1041 18.75 -28.09 -25.81
CA ASN A 1041 19.92 -28.35 -24.98
C ASN A 1041 20.36 -29.81 -25.07
N ARG A 1042 19.42 -30.75 -25.11
CA ARG A 1042 19.74 -32.18 -25.32
C ARG A 1042 20.46 -32.41 -26.65
N LYS A 1043 20.04 -31.75 -27.73
CA LYS A 1043 20.72 -31.79 -29.03
C LYS A 1043 22.10 -31.15 -29.01
N ILE A 1044 22.27 -30.03 -28.28
CA ILE A 1044 23.57 -29.37 -28.10
C ILE A 1044 24.53 -30.30 -27.35
N ASP A 1045 24.07 -30.97 -26.30
CA ASP A 1045 24.89 -31.93 -25.55
C ASP A 1045 25.28 -33.15 -26.39
N GLU A 1046 24.38 -33.65 -27.22
CA GLU A 1046 24.68 -34.74 -28.16
C GLU A 1046 25.71 -34.32 -29.22
N MET A 1047 25.59 -33.09 -29.72
CA MET A 1047 26.55 -32.50 -30.66
C MET A 1047 27.92 -32.29 -30.00
N ASN A 1048 27.96 -31.83 -28.74
CA ASN A 1048 29.19 -31.69 -27.96
C ASN A 1048 29.86 -33.04 -27.67
N ARG A 1049 29.09 -34.09 -27.36
CA ARG A 1049 29.64 -35.45 -27.22
C ARG A 1049 30.23 -35.97 -28.52
N THR A 1050 29.57 -35.69 -29.64
CA THR A 1050 30.06 -36.07 -30.97
C THR A 1050 31.34 -35.32 -31.32
N LEU A 1051 31.38 -34.01 -31.04
CA LEU A 1051 32.57 -33.18 -31.23
C LEU A 1051 33.74 -33.68 -30.37
N ASN A 1052 33.50 -34.02 -29.10
CA ASN A 1052 34.53 -34.57 -28.22
C ASN A 1052 35.04 -35.94 -28.68
N LYS A 1053 34.17 -36.80 -29.23
CA LYS A 1053 34.60 -38.06 -29.86
C LYS A 1053 35.49 -37.81 -31.07
N ILE A 1054 35.13 -36.85 -31.94
CA ILE A 1054 35.95 -36.46 -33.10
C ILE A 1054 37.28 -35.88 -32.64
N LEU A 1055 37.27 -35.03 -31.62
CA LEU A 1055 38.48 -34.42 -31.07
C LEU A 1055 39.43 -35.47 -30.49
N ASN A 1056 38.90 -36.49 -29.80
CA ASN A 1056 39.69 -37.60 -29.29
C ASN A 1056 40.26 -38.46 -30.43
N ILE A 1057 39.49 -38.75 -31.49
CA ILE A 1057 40.00 -39.47 -32.66
C ILE A 1057 41.12 -38.68 -33.36
N LEU A 1058 40.99 -37.35 -33.46
CA LEU A 1058 42.05 -36.49 -34.02
C LEU A 1058 43.29 -36.44 -33.11
N LYS A 1059 43.10 -36.51 -31.79
CA LYS A 1059 44.19 -36.53 -30.82
C LYS A 1059 44.92 -37.87 -30.82
N ASP A 1060 44.21 -38.97 -31.00
CA ASP A 1060 44.78 -40.31 -31.14
C ASP A 1060 45.52 -40.45 -32.48
N LYS A 1061 44.98 -39.93 -33.59
CA LYS A 1061 45.69 -39.88 -34.89
C LYS A 1061 46.93 -38.98 -34.86
N GLY A 1062 46.84 -37.83 -34.18
CA GLY A 1062 47.98 -36.92 -33.99
C GLY A 1062 49.05 -37.48 -33.04
N ALA A 1063 48.70 -38.44 -32.18
CA ALA A 1063 49.65 -39.17 -31.35
C ALA A 1063 50.32 -40.32 -32.11
N GLU A 1064 49.60 -41.01 -33.01
CA GLU A 1064 50.18 -42.04 -33.89
C GLU A 1064 51.19 -41.46 -34.90
N GLU A 1065 50.95 -40.27 -35.47
CA GLU A 1065 51.91 -39.61 -36.36
C GLU A 1065 53.15 -39.03 -35.64
N ALA A 1066 53.13 -38.92 -34.30
CA ALA A 1066 54.25 -38.41 -33.50
C ALA A 1066 55.18 -39.53 -32.97
N THR A 1067 54.87 -40.80 -33.26
CA THR A 1067 55.65 -41.97 -32.83
C THR A 1067 55.94 -42.93 -33.98
N GLU A 1068 56.50 -42.45 -35.09
CA GLU A 1068 57.40 -43.25 -35.92
C GLU A 1068 58.73 -42.49 -36.09
N PRO A 1069 59.90 -43.12 -35.82
CA PRO A 1069 61.19 -42.46 -35.91
C PRO A 1069 61.80 -42.56 -37.32
N LEU A 1070 62.50 -41.48 -37.70
CA LEU A 1070 63.35 -41.21 -38.89
C LEU A 1070 62.68 -40.58 -40.11
#